data_AF-A0A819IAZ9-F1
#
_entry.id   AF-A0A819IAZ9-F1
#
_cell.length_a   1.000
_cell.length_b   1.000
_cell.length_c   1.000
_cell.angle_alpha   90.00
_cell.angle_beta   90.00
_cell.angle_gamma   90.00
#
_symmetry.space_group_name_H-M   'P 1'
#
loop_
_entity.id
_entity.type
_entity.pdbx_description
1 polymer ?
#
loop_
_entity_poly.entity_id
_entity_poly.type
_entity_poly.pdbx_seq_one_letter_code
_entity_poly.pdbx_strand_id
1 'polypeptide(L)'
;MLIDTEGLLGVEKNDEEYDRRLILFCLAVSHLVIVNVAGEVNATLMKMLILCTDSLQKLGVNKVHRPPVHVVLNQKVNPDVEMNKAAINRIKEELEKVKLDKEVELNDKTFHTLPSAFKKERFSDDQTKATLLRTDPDFIENVQRLCEQFVSTAAKNLEQAREQFSDPLRWVKFAATVLEILRKFPDMTYFNDIREREQDDLMREWIRKILEKTFTACLRQELLSEAKGQSVRETKRIFELKFQKLREDLNIELKNQLKLIAATENVRKRSESFLNAQIDSLLRAWIESAIMNNERHQLEDLVRKGETQFHELIQQTIEAIRKNERHELEKLVPNANTQFLNQIQATITNNGRLSEQQAGDIFDKIWNNTYPRVASEFNHDKQIQSALQFVYRNYHIFEKSNLPDIKVLLPLLSCIPRSAEVTPATPRAIADKIAQKQNDMQILQKIQKLCIENMSSHTPIQELPFKYDTTAEYTRRTIDEFKYFYVPTLIKEYDQYHHDITADIWSHEFHLHLRRFILKMDAAPASSNAQPGIWKKLLHVKKSFDKLLKIILSVVILDETDARCRPVDIDLVQQLVGMILGHINEINNELDIFKLAASKHYVGAIHTYTVLVLTKFYYDEQWRFFDDVLSKVREKKPGWRAYFIAMVTQDQKADPRFAEDLVK
;
A
#
# COMPACT_ATOMS: atom_id res chain seq x y z
N MET A 1 38.38 10.21 4.46
CA MET A 1 37.56 10.60 5.62
C MET A 1 37.75 9.54 6.69
N LEU A 2 37.86 9.93 7.96
CA LEU A 2 37.98 9.03 9.10
C LEU A 2 36.75 9.21 9.98
N ILE A 3 36.18 8.11 10.46
CA ILE A 3 35.04 8.11 11.37
C ILE A 3 35.54 7.51 12.67
N ASP A 4 35.58 8.33 13.71
CA ASP A 4 35.79 7.85 15.07
C ASP A 4 34.43 7.62 15.72
N THR A 5 34.27 6.49 16.39
CA THR A 5 33.00 6.08 16.96
C THR A 5 33.08 6.05 18.49
N GLU A 6 31.94 6.14 19.15
CA GLU A 6 31.91 5.90 20.60
C GLU A 6 32.43 4.48 20.93
N GLY A 7 32.99 4.34 22.13
CA GLY A 7 33.49 3.05 22.62
C GLY A 7 32.36 2.05 22.81
N LEU A 8 32.46 0.90 22.15
CA LEU A 8 31.54 -0.23 22.30
C LEU A 8 31.63 -0.82 23.71
N LEU A 9 30.53 -1.39 24.21
CA LEU A 9 30.46 -2.01 25.53
C LEU A 9 30.81 -1.05 26.68
N GLY A 10 30.58 0.25 26.47
CA GLY A 10 30.82 1.27 27.48
C GLY A 10 29.94 1.05 28.71
N VAL A 11 30.56 0.94 29.88
CA VAL A 11 29.90 0.73 31.19
C VAL A 11 28.85 1.81 31.50
N GLU A 12 29.01 3.00 30.91
CA GLU A 12 28.16 4.17 31.18
C GLU A 12 26.81 4.15 30.46
N LYS A 13 26.67 3.44 29.33
CA LYS A 13 25.44 3.46 28.50
C LYS A 13 24.71 2.11 28.40
N ASN A 14 25.40 0.98 28.58
CA ASN A 14 24.85 -0.38 28.60
C ASN A 14 23.71 -0.66 27.59
N ASP A 15 23.85 -0.15 26.36
CA ASP A 15 22.89 -0.35 25.26
C ASP A 15 23.56 -1.16 24.15
N GLU A 16 23.48 -2.48 24.27
CA GLU A 16 24.08 -3.39 23.29
C GLU A 16 23.41 -3.29 21.90
N GLU A 17 22.16 -2.80 21.82
CA GLU A 17 21.49 -2.62 20.54
C GLU A 17 22.09 -1.43 19.78
N TYR A 18 22.37 -0.33 20.49
CA TYR A 18 23.09 0.80 19.92
C TYR A 18 24.45 0.38 19.38
N ASP A 19 25.21 -0.41 20.15
CA ASP A 19 26.50 -0.94 19.72
C ASP A 19 26.38 -1.79 18.45
N ARG A 20 25.38 -2.68 18.37
CA ARG A 20 25.10 -3.48 17.16
C ARG A 20 24.73 -2.60 15.96
N ARG A 21 23.89 -1.57 16.16
CA ARG A 21 23.55 -0.60 15.10
C ARG A 21 24.77 0.15 14.60
N LEU A 22 25.65 0.56 15.50
CA LEU A 22 26.87 1.28 15.18
C LEU A 22 27.85 0.41 14.39
N ILE A 23 28.08 -0.84 14.83
CA ILE A 23 28.93 -1.80 14.10
C ILE A 23 28.36 -2.09 12.71
N LEU A 24 27.08 -2.43 12.62
CA LEU A 24 26.42 -2.73 11.34
C LEU A 24 26.46 -1.52 10.39
N PHE A 25 26.23 -0.32 10.91
CA PHE A 25 26.38 0.92 10.15
C PHE A 25 27.81 1.08 9.61
N CYS A 26 28.82 0.93 10.47
CA CYS A 26 30.23 1.06 10.06
C CYS A 26 30.61 0.04 8.98
N LEU A 27 30.19 -1.22 9.13
CA LEU A 27 30.40 -2.25 8.13
C LEU A 27 29.70 -1.91 6.81
N ALA A 28 28.50 -1.34 6.85
CA ALA A 28 27.75 -1.00 5.65
C ALA A 28 28.32 0.20 4.88
N VAL A 29 28.98 1.16 5.55
CA VAL A 29 29.36 2.45 4.94
C VAL A 29 30.87 2.67 4.78
N SER A 30 31.72 1.75 5.26
CA SER A 30 33.18 1.96 5.31
C SER A 30 33.93 1.04 4.36
N HIS A 31 34.89 1.58 3.60
CA HIS A 31 35.81 0.79 2.75
C HIS A 31 36.83 -0.03 3.54
N LEU A 32 36.99 0.29 4.82
CA LEU A 32 37.86 -0.36 5.76
C LEU A 32 37.29 -0.08 7.16
N VAL A 33 37.24 -1.11 8.01
CA VAL A 33 36.81 -0.97 9.40
C VAL A 33 37.96 -1.38 10.31
N ILE A 34 38.26 -0.57 11.32
CA ILE A 34 39.29 -0.86 12.32
C ILE A 34 38.60 -1.21 13.64
N VAL A 35 38.85 -2.41 14.15
CA VAL A 35 38.40 -2.86 15.45
C VAL A 35 39.59 -2.81 16.40
N ASN A 36 39.67 -1.73 17.17
CA ASN A 36 40.74 -1.52 18.15
C ASN A 36 40.33 -2.10 19.52
N VAL A 37 41.08 -3.08 20.01
CA VAL A 37 40.82 -3.79 21.27
C VAL A 37 42.03 -3.68 22.18
N ALA A 38 41.82 -3.28 23.43
CA ALA A 38 42.87 -3.37 24.45
C ALA A 38 43.04 -4.83 24.89
N GLY A 39 44.23 -5.40 24.71
CA GLY A 39 44.51 -6.79 25.07
C GLY A 39 43.90 -7.80 24.10
N GLU A 40 43.03 -8.69 24.60
CA GLU A 40 42.48 -9.82 23.82
C GLU A 40 41.06 -9.56 23.32
N VAL A 41 40.74 -10.16 22.16
CA VAL A 41 39.39 -10.11 21.61
C VAL A 41 38.44 -10.89 22.52
N ASN A 42 37.47 -10.20 23.11
CA ASN A 42 36.49 -10.85 23.98
C ASN A 42 35.41 -11.58 23.16
N ALA A 43 34.77 -12.59 23.78
CA ALA A 43 33.73 -13.38 23.12
C ALA A 43 32.48 -12.55 22.76
N THR A 44 32.19 -11.48 23.50
CA THR A 44 31.04 -10.60 23.29
C THR A 44 31.16 -9.82 21.98
N LEU A 45 32.31 -9.17 21.75
CA LEU A 45 32.63 -8.45 20.52
C LEU A 45 32.58 -9.39 19.32
N MET A 46 33.06 -10.62 19.48
CA MET A 46 32.97 -11.63 18.43
C MET A 46 31.55 -11.99 18.06
N LYS A 47 30.68 -12.23 19.05
CA LYS A 47 29.25 -12.48 18.80
C LYS A 47 28.59 -11.30 18.09
N MET A 48 28.90 -10.07 18.51
CA MET A 48 28.37 -8.87 17.86
C MET A 48 28.84 -8.74 16.40
N LEU A 49 30.12 -8.96 16.13
CA LEU A 49 30.67 -8.91 14.76
C LEU A 49 30.02 -9.97 13.86
N ILE A 50 29.89 -11.20 14.35
CA ILE A 50 29.23 -12.31 13.62
C ILE A 50 27.78 -11.94 13.29
N LEU A 51 27.01 -11.50 14.30
CA LEU A 51 25.62 -11.10 14.11
C LEU A 51 25.48 -9.90 13.16
N CYS A 52 26.32 -8.88 13.30
CA CYS A 52 26.28 -7.72 12.43
C CYS A 52 26.67 -8.08 11.00
N THR A 53 27.58 -9.04 10.80
CA THR A 53 27.93 -9.52 9.46
C THR A 53 26.77 -10.30 8.82
N ASP A 54 26.05 -11.12 9.58
CA ASP A 54 24.80 -11.75 9.12
C ASP A 54 23.73 -10.69 8.75
N SER A 55 23.56 -9.67 9.60
CA SER A 55 22.66 -8.55 9.29
C SER A 55 23.09 -7.76 8.07
N LEU A 56 24.39 -7.60 7.86
CA LEU A 56 24.95 -6.93 6.69
C LEU A 56 24.57 -7.68 5.42
N GLN A 57 24.57 -9.02 5.42
CA GLN A 57 24.08 -9.83 4.31
C GLN A 57 22.64 -9.46 3.94
N LYS A 58 21.76 -9.35 4.95
CA LYS A 58 20.33 -9.04 4.78
C LYS A 58 20.06 -7.61 4.31
N LEU A 59 20.98 -6.67 4.54
CA LEU A 59 20.86 -5.27 4.10
C LEU A 59 20.81 -5.13 2.56
N GLY A 60 21.24 -6.15 1.81
CA GLY A 60 21.06 -6.23 0.37
C GLY A 60 21.99 -5.31 -0.43
N VAL A 61 21.43 -4.55 -1.39
CA VAL A 61 22.19 -3.81 -2.43
C VAL A 61 22.76 -2.46 -1.98
N ASN A 62 22.40 -1.96 -0.79
CA ASN A 62 22.81 -0.63 -0.29
C ASN A 62 23.94 -0.72 0.76
N LYS A 63 25.06 -1.37 0.43
CA LYS A 63 26.24 -1.51 1.31
C LYS A 63 27.55 -1.48 0.53
N VAL A 64 28.64 -1.11 1.21
CA VAL A 64 29.99 -1.41 0.74
C VAL A 64 30.14 -2.92 0.60
N HIS A 65 30.60 -3.37 -0.56
CA HIS A 65 30.81 -4.79 -0.80
C HIS A 65 32.08 -5.26 -0.09
N ARG A 66 31.91 -6.19 0.86
CA ARG A 66 32.99 -6.94 1.51
C ARG A 66 34.10 -6.07 2.11
N PRO A 67 33.79 -5.19 3.10
CA PRO A 67 34.81 -4.36 3.72
C PRO A 67 35.86 -5.22 4.47
N PRO A 68 37.16 -4.91 4.35
CA PRO A 68 38.18 -5.49 5.20
C PRO A 68 38.07 -4.97 6.62
N VAL A 69 38.15 -5.90 7.56
CA VAL A 69 38.08 -5.62 8.98
C VAL A 69 39.46 -5.83 9.57
N HIS A 70 40.13 -4.75 9.96
CA HIS A 70 41.43 -4.80 10.62
C HIS A 70 41.24 -4.85 12.13
N VAL A 71 41.72 -5.90 12.78
CA VAL A 71 41.67 -6.05 14.24
C VAL A 71 43.02 -5.67 14.83
N VAL A 72 43.03 -4.63 15.66
CA VAL A 72 44.24 -4.10 16.30
C VAL A 72 44.19 -4.43 17.79
N LEU A 73 45.10 -5.30 18.23
CA LEU A 73 45.29 -5.68 19.62
C LEU A 73 46.30 -4.73 20.26
N ASN A 74 45.80 -3.68 20.92
CA ASN A 74 46.60 -2.62 21.51
C ASN A 74 47.02 -2.97 22.94
N GLN A 75 48.10 -2.35 23.41
CA GLN A 75 48.66 -2.51 24.77
C GLN A 75 49.07 -3.95 25.10
N LYS A 76 49.56 -4.71 24.11
CA LYS A 76 50.09 -6.05 24.35
C LYS A 76 51.44 -5.99 25.05
N VAL A 77 51.60 -6.79 26.10
CA VAL A 77 52.89 -6.95 26.80
C VAL A 77 53.90 -7.67 25.91
N ASN A 78 53.44 -8.62 25.09
CA ASN A 78 54.23 -9.25 24.05
C ASN A 78 53.51 -9.09 22.69
N PRO A 79 54.06 -8.29 21.75
CA PRO A 79 53.46 -8.05 20.45
C PRO A 79 53.63 -9.21 19.45
N ASP A 80 54.21 -10.34 19.85
CA ASP A 80 54.35 -11.51 18.96
C ASP A 80 52.98 -12.04 18.48
N VAL A 81 52.80 -12.04 17.16
CA VAL A 81 51.57 -12.49 16.47
C VAL A 81 51.39 -14.00 16.63
N GLU A 82 52.47 -14.79 16.73
CA GLU A 82 52.39 -16.26 16.84
C GLU A 82 51.73 -16.70 18.14
N MET A 83 51.89 -15.96 19.24
CA MET A 83 51.19 -16.22 20.50
C MET A 83 49.67 -15.94 20.42
N ASN A 84 49.23 -15.09 19.49
CA ASN A 84 47.83 -14.71 19.33
C ASN A 84 47.14 -15.48 18.19
N LYS A 85 47.89 -16.31 17.44
CA LYS A 85 47.43 -17.08 16.28
C LYS A 85 46.27 -18.02 16.59
N ALA A 86 46.26 -18.62 17.78
CA ALA A 86 45.15 -19.47 18.24
C ALA A 86 43.84 -18.69 18.38
N ALA A 87 43.88 -17.46 18.91
CA ALA A 87 42.72 -16.60 19.02
C ALA A 87 42.26 -16.09 17.64
N ILE A 88 43.20 -15.73 16.76
CA ILE A 88 42.95 -15.33 15.37
C ILE A 88 42.28 -16.45 14.58
N ASN A 89 42.77 -17.69 14.67
CA ASN A 89 42.19 -18.83 13.98
C ASN A 89 40.79 -19.15 14.48
N ARG A 90 40.55 -19.05 15.79
CA ARG A 90 39.20 -19.22 16.36
C ARG A 90 38.21 -18.22 15.79
N ILE A 91 38.62 -16.97 15.58
CA ILE A 91 37.78 -15.93 14.98
C ILE A 91 37.42 -16.28 13.53
N LYS A 92 38.41 -16.73 12.76
CA LYS A 92 38.20 -17.16 11.37
C LYS A 92 37.27 -18.35 11.28
N GLU A 93 37.51 -19.38 12.09
CA GLU A 93 36.69 -20.59 12.12
C GLU A 93 35.22 -20.28 12.44
N GLU A 94 34.94 -19.36 13.37
CA GLU A 94 33.57 -18.98 13.70
C GLU A 94 32.89 -18.19 12.57
N LEU A 95 33.62 -17.35 11.83
CA LEU A 95 33.08 -16.64 10.66
C LEU A 95 32.87 -17.57 9.46
N GLU A 96 33.79 -18.51 9.22
CA GLU A 96 33.67 -19.53 8.18
C GLU A 96 32.51 -20.49 8.44
N LYS A 97 32.30 -20.91 9.70
CA LYS A 97 31.17 -21.78 10.10
C LYS A 97 29.82 -21.18 9.70
N VAL A 98 29.68 -19.86 9.75
CA VAL A 98 28.44 -19.14 9.43
C VAL A 98 28.40 -18.70 7.96
N LYS A 99 29.43 -19.00 7.15
CA LYS A 99 29.56 -18.62 5.72
C LYS A 99 29.53 -17.09 5.49
N LEU A 100 30.02 -16.33 6.48
CA LEU A 100 30.02 -14.87 6.47
C LEU A 100 31.34 -14.28 5.95
N ASP A 101 32.31 -15.14 5.61
CA ASP A 101 33.61 -14.83 4.99
C ASP A 101 33.50 -14.13 3.62
N LYS A 102 32.31 -14.20 3.02
CA LYS A 102 31.96 -13.52 1.76
C LYS A 102 31.51 -12.08 1.96
N GLU A 103 31.07 -11.73 3.17
CA GLU A 103 30.47 -10.44 3.49
C GLU A 103 31.46 -9.46 4.12
N VAL A 104 32.56 -9.95 4.69
CA VAL A 104 33.69 -9.15 5.20
C VAL A 104 35.01 -9.82 4.84
N GLU A 105 36.07 -9.03 4.64
CA GLU A 105 37.42 -9.57 4.41
C GLU A 105 38.19 -9.63 5.74
N LEU A 106 38.45 -10.85 6.22
CA LEU A 106 39.24 -11.10 7.42
C LEU A 106 40.27 -12.20 7.13
N ASN A 107 41.57 -11.88 7.21
CA ASN A 107 42.66 -12.81 6.92
C ASN A 107 43.84 -12.58 7.87
N ASP A 108 44.93 -13.36 7.78
CA ASP A 108 46.05 -13.21 8.74
C ASP A 108 46.69 -11.82 8.68
N LYS A 109 46.60 -11.12 7.54
CA LYS A 109 47.17 -9.78 7.35
C LYS A 109 46.28 -8.68 7.90
N THR A 110 45.06 -8.99 8.33
CA THR A 110 44.15 -8.01 8.95
C THR A 110 44.26 -7.99 10.47
N PHE A 111 45.10 -8.84 11.08
CA PHE A 111 45.36 -8.83 12.51
C PHE A 111 46.69 -8.16 12.83
N HIS A 112 46.64 -7.24 13.79
CA HIS A 112 47.76 -6.38 14.16
C HIS A 112 47.91 -6.35 15.66
N THR A 113 49.15 -6.29 16.14
CA THR A 113 49.47 -6.18 17.58
C THR A 113 50.30 -4.91 17.78
N LEU A 114 49.94 -4.12 18.80
CA LEU A 114 50.68 -2.93 19.19
C LEU A 114 51.13 -3.05 20.65
N PRO A 115 52.40 -2.72 20.96
CA PRO A 115 52.86 -2.63 22.34
C PRO A 115 52.21 -1.42 23.06
N SER A 116 52.47 -1.26 24.36
CA SER A 116 52.04 -0.05 25.07
C SER A 116 52.66 1.20 24.44
N ALA A 117 51.85 2.21 24.15
CA ALA A 117 52.32 3.47 23.57
C ALA A 117 53.34 4.19 24.46
N PHE A 118 53.21 4.01 25.78
CA PHE A 118 54.07 4.66 26.76
C PHE A 118 54.74 3.64 27.67
N LYS A 119 56.05 3.82 27.86
CA LYS A 119 56.84 3.17 28.90
C LYS A 119 56.95 4.13 30.09
N LYS A 120 56.64 3.61 31.28
CA LYS A 120 56.78 4.34 32.55
C LYS A 120 58.23 4.21 33.02
N GLU A 121 58.99 5.29 32.93
CA GLU A 121 60.34 5.39 33.47
C GLU A 121 60.28 6.14 34.81
N ARG A 122 60.85 5.56 35.87
CA ARG A 122 61.03 6.26 37.14
C ARG A 122 62.25 7.16 37.05
N PHE A 123 62.16 8.38 37.58
CA PHE A 123 63.35 9.21 37.73
C PHE A 123 64.32 8.56 38.72
N SER A 124 65.61 8.66 38.41
CA SER A 124 66.69 8.04 39.19
C SER A 124 66.85 8.61 40.60
N ASP A 125 66.24 9.77 40.88
CA ASP A 125 66.24 10.42 42.20
C ASP A 125 65.04 9.94 43.02
N ASP A 126 65.33 9.03 43.96
CA ASP A 126 64.42 8.22 44.79
C ASP A 126 63.44 9.03 45.68
N GLN A 127 63.54 10.37 45.68
CA GLN A 127 62.70 11.25 46.52
C GLN A 127 61.43 11.74 45.83
N THR A 128 61.34 11.65 44.50
CA THR A 128 60.12 12.06 43.77
C THR A 128 59.39 10.85 43.19
N LYS A 129 58.12 10.65 43.58
CA LYS A 129 57.22 9.65 42.95
C LYS A 129 56.85 10.00 41.50
N ALA A 130 57.51 10.98 40.89
CA ALA A 130 57.24 11.39 39.52
C ALA A 130 57.62 10.25 38.57
N THR A 131 56.78 10.04 37.55
CA THR A 131 57.02 9.03 36.52
C THR A 131 57.08 9.75 35.19
N LEU A 132 58.16 9.53 34.43
CA LEU A 132 58.26 10.01 33.07
C LEU A 132 57.55 9.00 32.16
N LEU A 133 56.64 9.49 31.31
CA LEU A 133 56.06 8.72 30.24
C LEU A 133 56.87 8.99 28.97
N ARG A 134 57.61 7.99 28.49
CA ARG A 134 58.26 8.04 27.19
C ARG A 134 57.50 7.21 26.18
N THR A 135 57.31 7.75 24.99
CA THR A 135 56.74 6.99 23.87
C THR A 135 57.68 5.85 23.52
N ASP A 136 57.13 4.65 23.40
CA ASP A 136 57.90 3.47 23.01
C ASP A 136 58.30 3.56 21.53
N PRO A 137 59.61 3.51 21.17
CA PRO A 137 60.03 3.53 19.76
C PRO A 137 59.39 2.41 18.94
N ASP A 138 59.22 1.22 19.52
CA ASP A 138 58.58 0.07 18.86
C ASP A 138 57.09 0.35 18.57
N PHE A 139 56.43 1.13 19.42
CA PHE A 139 55.05 1.57 19.16
C PHE A 139 55.00 2.50 17.95
N ILE A 140 55.92 3.47 17.86
CA ILE A 140 55.98 4.42 16.75
C ILE A 140 56.20 3.69 15.42
N GLU A 141 57.18 2.80 15.35
CA GLU A 141 57.49 2.05 14.14
C GLU A 141 56.32 1.17 13.70
N ASN A 142 55.70 0.45 14.63
CA ASN A 142 54.57 -0.43 14.32
C ASN A 142 53.32 0.37 13.90
N VAL A 143 53.05 1.52 14.51
CA VAL A 143 51.95 2.41 14.09
C VAL A 143 52.20 2.99 12.71
N GLN A 144 53.42 3.41 12.39
CA GLN A 144 53.76 3.91 11.04
C GLN A 144 53.51 2.84 9.98
N ARG A 145 54.00 1.61 10.19
CA ARG A 145 53.76 0.48 9.30
C ARG A 145 52.27 0.17 9.15
N LEU A 146 51.52 0.22 10.26
CA LEU A 146 50.08 -0.02 10.26
C LEU A 146 49.32 1.06 9.50
N CYS A 147 49.70 2.32 9.65
CA CYS A 147 49.12 3.44 8.90
C CYS A 147 49.35 3.28 7.39
N GLU A 148 50.56 2.91 6.96
CA GLU A 148 50.86 2.63 5.55
C GLU A 148 49.98 1.51 4.99
N GLN A 149 49.78 0.44 5.77
CA GLN A 149 48.90 -0.66 5.40
C GLN A 149 47.44 -0.23 5.29
N PHE A 150 46.92 0.53 6.26
CA PHE A 150 45.54 1.03 6.22
C PHE A 150 45.30 1.94 5.02
N VAL A 151 46.23 2.85 4.72
CA VAL A 151 46.14 3.74 3.56
C VAL A 151 46.18 2.94 2.26
N SER A 152 47.08 1.96 2.14
CA SER A 152 47.19 1.10 0.97
C SER A 152 45.93 0.27 0.73
N THR A 153 45.40 -0.38 1.78
CA THR A 153 44.15 -1.16 1.69
C THR A 153 42.96 -0.28 1.33
N ALA A 154 42.82 0.89 1.98
CA ALA A 154 41.74 1.83 1.68
C ALA A 154 41.81 2.36 0.24
N ALA A 155 43.02 2.67 -0.26
CA ALA A 155 43.22 3.12 -1.64
C ALA A 155 42.84 2.04 -2.65
N LYS A 156 43.28 0.80 -2.45
CA LYS A 156 42.93 -0.34 -3.31
C LYS A 156 41.42 -0.57 -3.35
N ASN A 157 40.74 -0.48 -2.20
CA ASN A 157 39.29 -0.70 -2.14
C ASN A 157 38.51 0.46 -2.75
N LEU A 158 39.00 1.69 -2.63
CA LEU A 158 38.42 2.84 -3.31
C LEU A 158 38.44 2.67 -4.84
N GLU A 159 39.54 2.13 -5.39
CA GLU A 159 39.66 1.83 -6.82
C GLU A 159 38.66 0.73 -7.26
N GLN A 160 38.42 -0.26 -6.41
CA GLN A 160 37.50 -1.37 -6.69
C GLN A 160 36.02 -0.98 -6.52
N ALA A 161 35.70 -0.09 -5.58
CA ALA A 161 34.34 0.31 -5.23
C ALA A 161 33.65 1.23 -6.28
N ARG A 162 34.26 1.41 -7.46
CA ARG A 162 33.75 2.12 -8.66
C ARG A 162 32.62 3.14 -8.37
N GLU A 163 33.00 4.41 -8.26
CA GLU A 163 32.16 5.63 -8.27
C GLU A 163 31.12 5.83 -7.14
N GLN A 164 30.68 4.80 -6.40
CA GLN A 164 29.66 4.90 -5.32
C GLN A 164 30.13 5.68 -4.06
N PHE A 165 31.43 5.88 -3.90
CA PHE A 165 31.99 6.59 -2.75
C PHE A 165 33.08 7.59 -3.13
N SER A 166 33.01 8.08 -4.37
CA SER A 166 34.04 8.91 -4.99
C SER A 166 34.15 10.33 -4.41
N ASP A 167 33.10 10.83 -3.75
CA ASP A 167 33.12 12.12 -3.07
C ASP A 167 32.44 12.09 -1.67
N PRO A 168 32.84 12.97 -0.74
CA PRO A 168 32.29 12.98 0.62
C PRO A 168 30.78 13.22 0.70
N LEU A 169 30.19 13.99 -0.21
CA LEU A 169 28.76 14.31 -0.17
C LEU A 169 27.91 13.09 -0.54
N ARG A 170 28.35 12.30 -1.53
CA ARG A 170 27.73 11.02 -1.86
C ARG A 170 27.83 10.04 -0.69
N TRP A 171 29.00 9.96 -0.05
CA TRP A 171 29.16 9.13 1.13
C TRP A 171 28.18 9.53 2.25
N VAL A 172 28.02 10.83 2.54
CA VAL A 172 27.07 11.30 3.57
C VAL A 172 25.63 10.90 3.24
N LYS A 173 25.20 11.05 1.98
CA LYS A 173 23.85 10.66 1.55
C LYS A 173 23.62 9.16 1.68
N PHE A 174 24.59 8.37 1.22
CA PHE A 174 24.56 6.93 1.34
C PHE A 174 24.47 6.49 2.81
N ALA A 175 25.34 7.06 3.65
CA ALA A 175 25.34 6.80 5.08
C ALA A 175 23.99 7.17 5.72
N ALA A 176 23.40 8.32 5.35
CA ALA A 176 22.05 8.68 5.81
C ALA A 176 21.00 7.64 5.39
N THR A 177 21.04 7.15 4.14
CA THR A 177 20.13 6.10 3.66
C THR A 177 20.30 4.80 4.44
N VAL A 178 21.52 4.35 4.68
CA VAL A 178 21.80 3.16 5.51
C VAL A 178 21.28 3.36 6.92
N LEU A 179 21.52 4.52 7.53
CA LEU A 179 21.02 4.81 8.88
C LEU A 179 19.48 4.78 8.96
N GLU A 180 18.80 5.33 7.96
CA GLU A 180 17.34 5.29 7.87
C GLU A 180 16.80 3.87 7.68
N ILE A 181 17.51 3.03 6.90
CA ILE A 181 17.19 1.60 6.77
C ILE A 181 17.32 0.91 8.13
N LEU A 182 18.43 1.12 8.85
CA LEU A 182 18.63 0.52 10.18
C LEU A 182 17.58 0.97 11.20
N ARG A 183 17.08 2.22 11.09
CA ARG A 183 15.96 2.72 11.92
C ARG A 183 14.62 2.07 11.57
N LYS A 184 14.37 1.83 10.29
CA LYS A 184 13.11 1.24 9.78
C LYS A 184 13.03 -0.28 10.00
N PHE A 185 14.17 -0.96 9.99
CA PHE A 185 14.28 -2.41 10.11
C PHE A 185 15.12 -2.79 11.34
N PRO A 186 14.59 -2.55 12.53
CA PRO A 186 15.35 -2.74 13.75
C PRO A 186 15.54 -4.23 14.09
N ASP A 187 14.82 -5.14 13.43
CA ASP A 187 15.08 -6.58 13.41
C ASP A 187 16.50 -6.94 12.94
N MET A 188 17.17 -6.04 12.24
CA MET A 188 18.59 -6.20 11.90
C MET A 188 19.53 -6.09 13.12
N THR A 189 19.10 -5.49 14.23
CA THR A 189 19.96 -5.25 15.40
C THR A 189 19.38 -5.74 16.72
N TYR A 190 18.10 -6.13 16.73
CA TYR A 190 17.39 -6.55 17.94
C TYR A 190 17.76 -7.92 18.50
N PHE A 191 18.33 -8.82 17.70
CA PHE A 191 18.68 -10.17 18.16
C PHE A 191 20.00 -10.13 18.93
N ASN A 192 20.15 -11.00 19.92
CA ASN A 192 21.40 -11.12 20.68
C ASN A 192 22.41 -12.05 19.98
N ASP A 193 21.90 -13.02 19.22
CA ASP A 193 22.70 -13.90 18.37
C ASP A 193 21.91 -14.40 17.15
N ILE A 194 22.60 -15.12 16.28
CA ILE A 194 22.02 -15.68 15.04
C ILE A 194 20.97 -16.76 15.36
N ARG A 195 21.10 -17.49 16.46
CA ARG A 195 20.14 -18.54 16.82
C ARG A 195 18.80 -17.94 17.21
N GLU A 196 18.77 -16.82 17.95
CA GLU A 196 17.52 -16.11 18.25
C GLU A 196 16.79 -15.67 16.97
N ARG A 197 17.55 -15.22 15.97
CA ARG A 197 17.02 -14.83 14.66
C ARG A 197 16.45 -16.02 13.91
N GLU A 198 17.18 -17.13 13.82
CA GLU A 198 16.69 -18.37 13.21
C GLU A 198 15.42 -18.89 13.91
N GLN A 199 15.37 -18.80 15.24
CA GLN A 199 14.17 -19.12 16.02
C GLN A 199 12.98 -18.19 15.67
N ASP A 200 13.19 -16.86 15.56
CA ASP A 200 12.13 -15.91 15.16
C ASP A 200 11.61 -16.20 13.75
N ASP A 201 12.51 -16.49 12.80
CA ASP A 201 12.16 -16.83 11.41
C ASP A 201 11.34 -18.14 11.35
N LEU A 202 11.78 -19.19 12.07
CA LEU A 202 11.04 -20.44 12.20
C LEU A 202 9.65 -20.24 12.83
N MET A 203 9.57 -19.42 13.88
CA MET A 203 8.30 -19.14 14.55
C MET A 203 7.34 -18.32 13.69
N ARG A 204 7.84 -17.36 12.89
CA ARG A 204 7.00 -16.62 11.94
C ARG A 204 6.42 -17.53 10.86
N GLU A 205 7.23 -18.45 10.34
CA GLU A 205 6.78 -19.45 9.36
C GLU A 205 5.72 -20.38 9.98
N TRP A 206 5.97 -20.85 11.19
CA TRP A 206 5.02 -21.68 11.93
C TRP A 206 3.71 -20.93 12.21
N ILE A 207 3.79 -19.66 12.65
CA ILE A 207 2.62 -18.79 12.86
C ILE A 207 1.81 -18.66 11.56
N ARG A 208 2.46 -18.46 10.41
CA ARG A 208 1.76 -18.36 9.13
C ARG A 208 0.96 -19.65 8.84
N LYS A 209 1.62 -20.81 8.97
CA LYS A 209 1.00 -22.12 8.72
C LYS A 209 -0.16 -22.42 9.67
N ILE A 210 -0.04 -22.08 10.95
CA ILE A 210 -1.12 -22.32 11.92
C ILE A 210 -2.29 -21.37 11.68
N LEU A 211 -2.03 -20.11 11.29
CA LEU A 211 -3.09 -19.17 10.91
C LEU A 211 -3.84 -19.65 9.67
N GLU A 212 -3.14 -20.11 8.63
CA GLU A 212 -3.75 -20.68 7.43
C GLU A 212 -4.61 -21.92 7.73
N LYS A 213 -4.14 -22.78 8.65
CA LYS A 213 -4.88 -23.97 9.09
C LYS A 213 -6.12 -23.62 9.91
N THR A 214 -6.07 -22.58 10.73
CA THR A 214 -7.15 -22.20 11.65
C THR A 214 -8.18 -21.29 10.97
N PHE A 215 -7.73 -20.25 10.27
CA PHE A 215 -8.59 -19.25 9.63
C PHE A 215 -8.96 -19.66 8.20
N THR A 216 -9.69 -20.76 8.09
CA THR A 216 -10.10 -21.34 6.81
C THR A 216 -11.27 -20.59 6.16
N ALA A 217 -11.44 -20.79 4.85
CA ALA A 217 -12.62 -20.30 4.13
C ALA A 217 -13.94 -20.87 4.69
N CYS A 218 -13.93 -22.10 5.21
CA CYS A 218 -15.09 -22.72 5.84
C CYS A 218 -15.50 -21.98 7.12
N LEU A 219 -14.54 -21.69 8.00
CA LEU A 219 -14.79 -20.88 9.21
C LEU A 219 -15.28 -19.47 8.85
N ARG A 220 -14.72 -18.86 7.81
CA ARG A 220 -15.18 -17.56 7.32
C ARG A 220 -16.65 -17.62 6.91
N GLN A 221 -17.06 -18.63 6.15
CA GLN A 221 -18.45 -18.81 5.72
C GLN A 221 -19.41 -19.07 6.88
N GLU A 222 -19.00 -19.87 7.88
CA GLU A 222 -19.75 -20.08 9.13
C GLU A 222 -20.06 -18.74 9.81
N LEU A 223 -19.03 -17.91 10.03
CA LEU A 223 -19.20 -16.61 10.68
C LEU A 223 -20.02 -15.62 9.84
N LEU A 224 -19.85 -15.62 8.52
CA LEU A 224 -20.67 -14.80 7.62
C LEU A 224 -22.14 -15.21 7.65
N SER A 225 -22.42 -16.51 7.78
CA SER A 225 -23.79 -17.01 7.89
C SER A 225 -24.43 -16.66 9.24
N GLU A 226 -23.67 -16.72 10.33
CA GLU A 226 -24.12 -16.33 11.67
C GLU A 226 -24.38 -14.82 11.78
N ALA A 227 -23.53 -14.02 11.15
CA ALA A 227 -23.69 -12.57 11.08
C ALA A 227 -24.80 -12.11 10.12
N LYS A 228 -25.37 -13.00 9.31
CA LYS A 228 -26.34 -12.63 8.27
C LYS A 228 -27.57 -11.95 8.87
N GLY A 229 -27.89 -10.75 8.40
CA GLY A 229 -29.04 -9.97 8.85
C GLY A 229 -28.87 -9.31 10.23
N GLN A 230 -27.71 -9.46 10.86
CA GLN A 230 -27.40 -8.84 12.14
C GLN A 230 -27.03 -7.36 11.98
N SER A 231 -27.17 -6.59 13.07
CA SER A 231 -26.67 -5.21 13.10
C SER A 231 -25.14 -5.16 12.99
N VAL A 232 -24.57 -4.02 12.60
CA VAL A 232 -23.10 -3.83 12.56
C VAL A 232 -22.46 -4.10 13.93
N ARG A 233 -23.13 -3.68 15.02
CA ARG A 233 -22.63 -3.90 16.38
C ARG A 233 -22.62 -5.39 16.74
N GLU A 234 -23.68 -6.11 16.38
CA GLU A 234 -23.78 -7.53 16.68
C GLU A 234 -22.85 -8.37 15.80
N THR A 235 -22.70 -8.00 14.52
CA THR A 235 -21.70 -8.58 13.61
C THR A 235 -20.30 -8.48 14.23
N LYS A 236 -19.90 -7.29 14.71
CA LYS A 236 -18.61 -7.12 15.37
C LYS A 236 -18.47 -8.04 16.59
N ARG A 237 -19.50 -8.09 17.44
CA ARG A 237 -19.50 -8.93 18.64
C ARG A 237 -19.31 -10.41 18.34
N ILE A 238 -20.01 -10.96 17.33
CA ILE A 238 -19.90 -12.36 16.91
C ILE A 238 -18.45 -12.68 16.51
N PHE A 239 -17.86 -11.85 15.66
CA PHE A 239 -16.48 -12.05 15.20
C PHE A 239 -15.47 -11.86 16.33
N GLU A 240 -15.61 -10.83 17.16
CA GLU A 240 -14.74 -10.57 18.31
C GLU A 240 -14.73 -11.75 19.29
N LEU A 241 -15.90 -12.31 19.63
CA LEU A 241 -16.01 -13.46 20.52
C LEU A 241 -15.34 -14.71 19.94
N LYS A 242 -15.57 -15.01 18.65
CA LYS A 242 -14.93 -16.18 18.00
C LYS A 242 -13.42 -16.00 17.91
N PHE A 243 -12.95 -14.82 17.48
CA PHE A 243 -11.52 -14.53 17.35
C PHE A 243 -10.81 -14.47 18.70
N GLN A 244 -11.48 -14.02 19.77
CA GLN A 244 -10.91 -14.06 21.12
C GLN A 244 -10.65 -15.50 21.56
N LYS A 245 -11.62 -16.41 21.39
CA LYS A 245 -11.44 -17.83 21.71
C LYS A 245 -10.29 -18.46 20.91
N LEU A 246 -10.28 -18.24 19.59
CA LEU A 246 -9.20 -18.75 18.72
C LEU A 246 -7.84 -18.15 19.09
N ARG A 247 -7.80 -16.88 19.51
CA ARG A 247 -6.57 -16.21 19.98
C ARG A 247 -6.05 -16.87 21.25
N GLU A 248 -6.91 -17.20 22.19
CA GLU A 248 -6.52 -17.91 23.42
C GLU A 248 -5.94 -19.29 23.10
N ASP A 249 -6.62 -20.07 22.25
CA ASP A 249 -6.16 -21.39 21.81
C ASP A 249 -4.81 -21.32 21.07
N LEU A 250 -4.67 -20.38 20.12
CA LEU A 250 -3.43 -20.19 19.37
C LEU A 250 -2.27 -19.70 20.24
N ASN A 251 -2.53 -18.85 21.25
CA ASN A 251 -1.49 -18.42 22.19
C ASN A 251 -1.03 -19.58 23.10
N ILE A 252 -1.91 -20.52 23.47
CA ILE A 252 -1.52 -21.73 24.20
C ILE A 252 -0.61 -22.59 23.31
N GLU A 253 -1.00 -22.83 22.06
CA GLU A 253 -0.21 -23.61 21.12
C GLU A 253 1.14 -22.94 20.83
N LEU A 254 1.14 -21.62 20.61
CA LEU A 254 2.36 -20.83 20.45
C LEU A 254 3.31 -21.00 21.65
N LYS A 255 2.79 -20.92 22.88
CA LYS A 255 3.59 -21.14 24.10
C LYS A 255 4.17 -22.56 24.17
N ASN A 256 3.44 -23.57 23.71
CA ASN A 256 3.95 -24.94 23.64
C ASN A 256 5.08 -25.08 22.61
N GLN A 257 4.92 -24.51 21.42
CA GLN A 257 5.95 -24.53 20.38
C GLN A 257 7.20 -23.77 20.79
N LEU A 258 7.05 -22.58 21.38
CA LEU A 258 8.16 -21.79 21.91
C LEU A 258 8.94 -22.55 23.01
N LYS A 259 8.26 -23.39 23.80
CA LYS A 259 8.92 -24.30 24.76
C LYS A 259 9.69 -25.41 24.05
N LEU A 260 9.12 -26.01 23.01
CA LEU A 260 9.77 -27.11 22.25
C LEU A 260 11.09 -26.67 21.60
N ILE A 261 11.13 -25.47 21.02
CA ILE A 261 12.36 -24.93 20.40
C ILE A 261 13.30 -24.24 21.39
N ALA A 262 12.97 -24.27 22.69
CA ALA A 262 13.68 -23.54 23.74
C ALA A 262 13.92 -22.05 23.38
N ALA A 263 12.88 -21.38 22.87
CA ALA A 263 12.97 -19.99 22.42
C ALA A 263 13.35 -19.06 23.58
N THR A 264 14.19 -18.06 23.28
CA THR A 264 14.56 -17.01 24.24
C THR A 264 13.38 -16.10 24.54
N GLU A 265 13.44 -15.37 25.66
CA GLU A 265 12.35 -14.48 26.09
C GLU A 265 12.05 -13.37 25.05
N ASN A 266 13.08 -12.90 24.35
CA ASN A 266 12.93 -11.93 23.27
C ASN A 266 12.08 -12.50 22.11
N VAL A 267 12.43 -13.70 21.63
CA VAL A 267 11.70 -14.41 20.56
C VAL A 267 10.26 -14.71 20.99
N ARG A 268 10.04 -15.08 22.25
CA ARG A 268 8.69 -15.34 22.79
C ARG A 268 7.80 -14.11 22.69
N LYS A 269 8.25 -12.97 23.23
CA LYS A 269 7.49 -11.71 23.20
C LYS A 269 7.20 -11.24 21.78
N ARG A 270 8.19 -11.33 20.89
CA ARG A 270 8.05 -10.96 19.48
C ARG A 270 7.06 -11.86 18.74
N SER A 271 7.15 -13.17 18.95
CA SER A 271 6.25 -14.14 18.33
C SER A 271 4.80 -13.95 18.81
N GLU A 272 4.59 -13.67 20.10
CA GLU A 272 3.27 -13.36 20.66
C GLU A 272 2.71 -12.05 20.11
N SER A 273 3.52 -10.99 20.07
CA SER A 273 3.13 -9.71 19.46
C SER A 273 2.78 -9.87 17.98
N PHE A 274 3.58 -10.63 17.22
CA PHE A 274 3.37 -10.89 15.81
C PHE A 274 2.08 -11.68 15.57
N LEU A 275 1.86 -12.79 16.30
CA LEU A 275 0.63 -13.59 16.20
C LEU A 275 -0.61 -12.72 16.46
N ASN A 276 -0.61 -11.97 17.56
CA ASN A 276 -1.76 -11.13 17.93
C ASN A 276 -2.02 -10.05 16.88
N ALA A 277 -0.98 -9.40 16.36
CA ALA A 277 -1.12 -8.42 15.28
C ALA A 277 -1.70 -9.01 13.99
N GLN A 278 -1.32 -10.24 13.62
CA GLN A 278 -1.90 -10.94 12.47
C GLN A 278 -3.37 -11.28 12.69
N ILE A 279 -3.73 -11.79 13.88
CA ILE A 279 -5.12 -12.09 14.24
C ILE A 279 -5.98 -10.82 14.22
N ASP A 280 -5.49 -9.70 14.76
CA ASP A 280 -6.18 -8.40 14.74
C ASP A 280 -6.38 -7.88 13.31
N SER A 281 -5.41 -8.13 12.42
CA SER A 281 -5.54 -7.80 10.99
C SER A 281 -6.65 -8.62 10.33
N LEU A 282 -6.65 -9.95 10.52
CA LEU A 282 -7.67 -10.85 9.99
C LEU A 282 -9.07 -10.55 10.53
N LEU A 283 -9.19 -10.26 11.83
CA LEU A 283 -10.46 -9.92 12.48
C LEU A 283 -11.12 -8.71 11.82
N ARG A 284 -10.35 -7.63 11.67
CA ARG A 284 -10.84 -6.40 11.03
C ARG A 284 -11.30 -6.69 9.61
N ALA A 285 -10.49 -7.44 8.86
CA ALA A 285 -10.80 -7.77 7.48
C ALA A 285 -12.10 -8.58 7.34
N TRP A 286 -12.29 -9.58 8.20
CA TRP A 286 -13.47 -10.44 8.15
C TRP A 286 -14.75 -9.73 8.63
N ILE A 287 -14.67 -8.89 9.67
CA ILE A 287 -15.79 -8.04 10.11
C ILE A 287 -16.27 -7.15 8.98
N GLU A 288 -15.35 -6.49 8.27
CA GLU A 288 -15.71 -5.59 7.19
C GLU A 288 -16.34 -6.34 6.02
N SER A 289 -15.79 -7.50 5.65
CA SER A 289 -16.42 -8.40 4.68
C SER A 289 -17.84 -8.83 5.07
N ALA A 290 -18.10 -9.06 6.37
CA ALA A 290 -19.42 -9.44 6.86
C ALA A 290 -20.42 -8.28 6.81
N ILE A 291 -20.00 -7.07 7.19
CA ILE A 291 -20.81 -5.86 7.09
C ILE A 291 -21.23 -5.63 5.64
N MET A 292 -20.31 -5.76 4.69
CA MET A 292 -20.62 -5.62 3.26
C MET A 292 -21.64 -6.66 2.77
N ASN A 293 -21.48 -7.91 3.20
CA ASN A 293 -22.39 -8.97 2.80
C ASN A 293 -23.81 -8.73 3.36
N ASN A 294 -23.90 -8.18 4.58
CA ASN A 294 -25.16 -7.75 5.16
C ASN A 294 -25.79 -6.57 4.41
N GLU A 295 -25.00 -5.57 4.02
CA GLU A 295 -25.49 -4.46 3.18
C GLU A 295 -26.04 -4.97 1.84
N ARG A 296 -25.35 -5.93 1.22
CA ARG A 296 -25.82 -6.57 -0.03
C ARG A 296 -27.15 -7.31 0.17
N HIS A 297 -27.27 -8.09 1.24
CA HIS A 297 -28.53 -8.76 1.57
C HIS A 297 -29.66 -7.78 1.89
N GLN A 298 -29.38 -6.65 2.54
CA GLN A 298 -30.38 -5.60 2.76
C GLN A 298 -30.88 -5.02 1.43
N LEU A 299 -30.00 -4.83 0.44
CA LEU A 299 -30.40 -4.40 -0.89
C LEU A 299 -31.29 -5.45 -1.60
N GLU A 300 -30.95 -6.74 -1.51
CA GLU A 300 -31.80 -7.82 -2.02
C GLU A 300 -33.19 -7.82 -1.36
N ASP A 301 -33.22 -7.68 -0.03
CA ASP A 301 -34.46 -7.67 0.75
C ASP A 301 -35.33 -6.46 0.43
N LEU A 302 -34.75 -5.29 0.15
CA LEU A 302 -35.50 -4.11 -0.30
C LEU A 302 -36.20 -4.39 -1.64
N VAL A 303 -35.48 -4.94 -2.62
CA VAL A 303 -36.10 -5.27 -3.92
C VAL A 303 -37.17 -6.35 -3.76
N ARG A 304 -36.92 -7.38 -2.94
CA ARG A 304 -37.92 -8.43 -2.65
C ARG A 304 -39.17 -7.85 -1.98
N LYS A 305 -39.02 -6.94 -1.00
CA LYS A 305 -40.16 -6.25 -0.38
C LYS A 305 -40.93 -5.41 -1.39
N GLY A 306 -40.22 -4.71 -2.29
CA GLY A 306 -40.83 -3.98 -3.39
C GLY A 306 -41.63 -4.89 -4.32
N GLU A 307 -41.09 -6.07 -4.66
CA GLU A 307 -41.79 -7.11 -5.43
C GLU A 307 -43.05 -7.63 -4.71
N THR A 308 -42.96 -7.92 -3.41
CA THR A 308 -44.14 -8.34 -2.62
C THR A 308 -45.21 -7.26 -2.59
N GLN A 309 -44.83 -5.99 -2.33
CA GLN A 309 -45.75 -4.85 -2.37
C GLN A 309 -46.40 -4.70 -3.75
N PHE A 310 -45.64 -4.96 -4.82
CA PHE A 310 -46.17 -4.94 -6.18
C PHE A 310 -47.26 -5.98 -6.38
N HIS A 311 -47.01 -7.21 -5.92
CA HIS A 311 -47.97 -8.30 -5.99
C HIS A 311 -49.24 -8.01 -5.16
N GLU A 312 -49.07 -7.51 -3.94
CA GLU A 312 -50.20 -7.11 -3.08
C GLU A 312 -51.06 -6.02 -3.72
N LEU A 313 -50.44 -5.00 -4.32
CA LEU A 313 -51.17 -3.91 -4.97
C LEU A 313 -51.97 -4.38 -6.19
N ILE A 314 -51.40 -5.31 -6.98
CA ILE A 314 -52.10 -5.98 -8.09
C ILE A 314 -53.34 -6.71 -7.55
N GLN A 315 -53.18 -7.54 -6.51
CA GLN A 315 -54.29 -8.32 -5.95
C GLN A 315 -55.39 -7.43 -5.37
N GLN A 316 -55.02 -6.40 -4.59
CA GLN A 316 -55.96 -5.42 -4.05
C GLN A 316 -56.71 -4.68 -5.16
N THR A 317 -56.02 -4.32 -6.24
CA THR A 317 -56.66 -3.67 -7.40
C THR A 317 -57.64 -4.61 -8.10
N ILE A 318 -57.28 -5.89 -8.29
CA ILE A 318 -58.18 -6.91 -8.85
C ILE A 318 -59.45 -7.04 -7.98
N GLU A 319 -59.29 -7.12 -6.66
CA GLU A 319 -60.42 -7.20 -5.74
C GLU A 319 -61.32 -5.96 -5.78
N ALA A 320 -60.73 -4.75 -5.77
CA ALA A 320 -61.47 -3.50 -5.82
C ALA A 320 -62.26 -3.35 -7.14
N ILE A 321 -61.68 -3.79 -8.28
CA ILE A 321 -62.39 -3.86 -9.57
C ILE A 321 -63.57 -4.84 -9.48
N ARG A 322 -63.36 -6.04 -8.92
CA ARG A 322 -64.40 -7.08 -8.81
C ARG A 322 -65.56 -6.68 -7.90
N LYS A 323 -65.26 -5.98 -6.79
CA LYS A 323 -66.25 -5.47 -5.84
C LYS A 323 -66.88 -4.14 -6.28
N ASN A 324 -66.38 -3.53 -7.36
CA ASN A 324 -66.78 -2.21 -7.86
C ASN A 324 -66.59 -1.08 -6.82
N GLU A 325 -65.53 -1.17 -6.01
CA GLU A 325 -65.22 -0.23 -4.93
C GLU A 325 -64.40 0.97 -5.44
N ARG A 326 -65.10 1.97 -5.99
CA ARG A 326 -64.51 3.20 -6.55
C ARG A 326 -63.51 3.87 -5.61
N HIS A 327 -63.87 3.99 -4.33
CA HIS A 327 -63.06 4.72 -3.36
C HIS A 327 -61.74 4.01 -3.05
N GLU A 328 -61.69 2.68 -3.14
CA GLU A 328 -60.45 1.90 -2.99
C GLU A 328 -59.60 1.97 -4.26
N LEU A 329 -60.20 1.99 -5.45
CA LEU A 329 -59.45 2.22 -6.71
C LEU A 329 -58.79 3.61 -6.76
N GLU A 330 -59.46 4.64 -6.25
CA GLU A 330 -58.88 5.99 -6.11
C GLU A 330 -57.65 6.02 -5.19
N LYS A 331 -57.58 5.15 -4.18
CA LYS A 331 -56.42 5.01 -3.29
C LYS A 331 -55.30 4.17 -3.88
N LEU A 332 -55.65 3.10 -4.60
CA LEU A 332 -54.70 2.09 -5.09
C LEU A 332 -54.06 2.43 -6.44
N VAL A 333 -54.65 3.33 -7.24
CA VAL A 333 -54.10 3.79 -8.52
C VAL A 333 -53.69 5.26 -8.40
N PRO A 334 -52.44 5.55 -7.99
CA PRO A 334 -51.97 6.93 -7.82
C PRO A 334 -52.05 7.69 -9.14
N ASN A 335 -52.44 8.98 -9.09
CA ASN A 335 -52.53 9.88 -10.25
C ASN A 335 -53.55 9.49 -11.33
N ALA A 336 -54.52 8.62 -11.03
CA ALA A 336 -55.64 8.38 -11.94
C ALA A 336 -56.55 9.63 -12.02
N ASN A 337 -56.57 10.30 -13.17
CA ASN A 337 -57.53 11.39 -13.43
C ASN A 337 -58.97 10.89 -13.20
N THR A 338 -59.80 11.70 -12.54
CA THR A 338 -61.23 11.46 -12.31
C THR A 338 -61.98 11.01 -13.57
N GLN A 339 -61.60 11.50 -14.75
CA GLN A 339 -62.16 11.09 -16.05
C GLN A 339 -61.84 9.64 -16.42
N PHE A 340 -60.63 9.16 -16.10
CA PHE A 340 -60.21 7.76 -16.31
C PHE A 340 -60.93 6.82 -15.33
N LEU A 341 -61.06 7.22 -14.06
CA LEU A 341 -61.81 6.46 -13.06
C LEU A 341 -63.31 6.41 -13.38
N ASN A 342 -63.89 7.50 -13.89
CA ASN A 342 -65.28 7.53 -14.35
C ASN A 342 -65.50 6.64 -15.58
N GLN A 343 -64.54 6.57 -16.52
CA GLN A 343 -64.59 5.63 -17.65
C GLN A 343 -64.53 4.17 -17.19
N ILE A 344 -63.65 3.86 -16.23
CA ILE A 344 -63.57 2.53 -15.61
C ILE A 344 -64.90 2.17 -14.95
N GLN A 345 -65.44 3.06 -14.12
CA GLN A 345 -66.67 2.81 -13.38
C GLN A 345 -67.91 2.68 -14.28
N ALA A 346 -68.00 3.48 -15.35
CA ALA A 346 -69.06 3.36 -16.37
C ALA A 346 -68.97 2.05 -17.18
N THR A 347 -67.76 1.49 -17.33
CA THR A 347 -67.56 0.22 -18.03
C THR A 347 -67.86 -0.98 -17.11
N ILE A 348 -67.43 -0.91 -15.84
CA ILE A 348 -67.71 -1.94 -14.82
C ILE A 348 -69.22 -2.00 -14.52
N THR A 349 -69.93 -0.87 -14.47
CA THR A 349 -71.38 -0.84 -14.21
C THR A 349 -72.23 -1.41 -15.35
N ASN A 350 -71.72 -1.43 -16.59
CA ASN A 350 -72.48 -1.91 -17.74
C ASN A 350 -72.34 -3.42 -18.03
N ASN A 351 -71.28 -4.10 -17.54
CA ASN A 351 -71.09 -5.56 -17.76
C ASN A 351 -70.14 -6.26 -16.73
N GLY A 352 -69.70 -5.58 -15.67
CA GLY A 352 -68.81 -6.14 -14.64
C GLY A 352 -67.38 -6.47 -15.10
N ARG A 353 -66.97 -6.07 -16.32
CA ARG A 353 -65.68 -6.46 -16.92
C ARG A 353 -64.98 -5.27 -17.54
N LEU A 354 -63.66 -5.26 -17.41
CA LEU A 354 -62.81 -4.31 -18.13
C LEU A 354 -62.52 -4.83 -19.54
N SER A 355 -62.31 -3.94 -20.50
CA SER A 355 -61.64 -4.32 -21.74
C SER A 355 -60.16 -4.61 -21.48
N GLU A 356 -59.55 -5.44 -22.31
CA GLU A 356 -58.12 -5.75 -22.25
C GLU A 356 -57.24 -4.49 -22.29
N GLN A 357 -57.64 -3.50 -23.10
CA GLN A 357 -56.96 -2.22 -23.19
C GLN A 357 -57.01 -1.45 -21.86
N GLN A 358 -58.19 -1.32 -21.26
CA GLN A 358 -58.36 -0.63 -19.96
C GLN A 358 -57.62 -1.35 -18.82
N ALA A 359 -57.65 -2.68 -18.79
CA ALA A 359 -56.90 -3.48 -17.82
C ALA A 359 -55.38 -3.27 -17.99
N GLY A 360 -54.90 -3.24 -19.23
CA GLY A 360 -53.53 -2.87 -19.57
C GLY A 360 -53.15 -1.50 -19.03
N ASP A 361 -53.97 -0.48 -19.28
CA ASP A 361 -53.71 0.90 -18.85
C ASP A 361 -53.65 1.05 -17.31
N ILE A 362 -54.53 0.34 -16.58
CA ILE A 362 -54.52 0.33 -15.11
C ILE A 362 -53.23 -0.32 -14.59
N PHE A 363 -52.87 -1.48 -15.13
CA PHE A 363 -51.63 -2.16 -14.76
C PHE A 363 -50.41 -1.29 -15.03
N ASP A 364 -50.34 -0.66 -16.21
CA ASP A 364 -49.22 0.17 -16.59
C ASP A 364 -49.12 1.42 -15.69
N LYS A 365 -50.23 1.99 -15.20
CA LYS A 365 -50.20 3.06 -14.19
C LYS A 365 -49.69 2.59 -12.84
N ILE A 366 -50.13 1.42 -12.37
CA ILE A 366 -49.61 0.81 -11.12
C ILE A 366 -48.10 0.57 -11.25
N TRP A 367 -47.68 -0.03 -12.37
CA TRP A 367 -46.29 -0.28 -12.68
C TRP A 367 -45.47 1.01 -12.69
N ASN A 368 -45.91 2.03 -13.43
CA ASN A 368 -45.19 3.27 -13.60
C ASN A 368 -45.13 4.13 -12.32
N ASN A 369 -45.97 3.88 -11.31
CA ASN A 369 -45.87 4.56 -10.03
C ASN A 369 -45.03 3.77 -9.01
N THR A 370 -45.19 2.46 -8.93
CA THR A 370 -44.57 1.64 -7.88
C THR A 370 -43.15 1.22 -8.24
N TYR A 371 -42.87 0.87 -9.51
CA TYR A 371 -41.53 0.46 -9.93
C TYR A 371 -40.48 1.58 -9.72
N PRO A 372 -40.73 2.85 -10.10
CA PRO A 372 -39.78 3.94 -9.81
C PRO A 372 -39.60 4.18 -8.31
N ARG A 373 -40.63 3.94 -7.49
CA ARG A 373 -40.52 4.06 -6.03
C ARG A 373 -39.53 3.05 -5.46
N VAL A 374 -39.64 1.77 -5.84
CA VAL A 374 -38.67 0.72 -5.43
C VAL A 374 -37.27 1.05 -5.95
N ALA A 375 -37.15 1.52 -7.19
CA ALA A 375 -35.87 1.96 -7.74
C ALA A 375 -35.26 3.16 -6.97
N SER A 376 -36.12 4.07 -6.47
CA SER A 376 -35.69 5.25 -5.70
C SER A 376 -35.28 4.96 -4.25
N GLU A 377 -35.55 3.75 -3.73
CA GLU A 377 -35.10 3.36 -2.39
C GLU A 377 -33.58 3.14 -2.32
N PHE A 378 -32.90 2.99 -3.47
CA PHE A 378 -31.45 3.04 -3.54
C PHE A 378 -30.96 4.47 -3.31
N ASN A 379 -30.68 4.79 -2.05
CA ASN A 379 -30.14 6.08 -1.66
C ASN A 379 -28.67 6.19 -2.13
N HIS A 380 -28.48 6.76 -3.32
CA HIS A 380 -27.17 6.92 -3.96
C HIS A 380 -26.14 7.60 -3.03
N ASP A 381 -26.52 8.66 -2.31
CA ASP A 381 -25.59 9.39 -1.44
C ASP A 381 -25.13 8.54 -0.27
N LYS A 382 -26.05 7.81 0.36
CA LYS A 382 -25.72 6.89 1.45
C LYS A 382 -24.81 5.76 0.96
N GLN A 383 -25.04 5.23 -0.24
CA GLN A 383 -24.22 4.14 -0.79
C GLN A 383 -22.82 4.61 -1.18
N ILE A 384 -22.69 5.77 -1.83
CA ILE A 384 -21.39 6.39 -2.11
C ILE A 384 -20.61 6.65 -0.81
N GLN A 385 -21.30 7.13 0.23
CA GLN A 385 -20.67 7.37 1.52
C GLN A 385 -20.22 6.05 2.20
N SER A 386 -21.04 5.00 2.14
CA SER A 386 -20.66 3.67 2.65
C SER A 386 -19.45 3.14 1.88
N ALA A 387 -19.45 3.26 0.56
CA ALA A 387 -18.36 2.86 -0.30
C ALA A 387 -17.05 3.57 0.04
N LEU A 388 -17.09 4.89 0.25
CA LEU A 388 -15.90 5.66 0.65
C LEU A 388 -15.39 5.20 2.01
N GLN A 389 -16.29 5.04 2.99
CA GLN A 389 -15.89 4.58 4.32
C GLN A 389 -15.24 3.21 4.28
N PHE A 390 -15.78 2.30 3.48
CA PHE A 390 -15.21 0.97 3.29
C PHE A 390 -13.79 1.04 2.70
N VAL A 391 -13.62 1.70 1.56
CA VAL A 391 -12.32 1.81 0.88
C VAL A 391 -11.31 2.55 1.77
N TYR A 392 -11.71 3.64 2.41
CA TYR A 392 -10.83 4.45 3.27
C TYR A 392 -10.40 3.69 4.53
N ARG A 393 -11.28 2.88 5.13
CA ARG A 393 -10.93 2.03 6.30
C ARG A 393 -9.95 0.93 5.92
N ASN A 394 -10.13 0.34 4.75
CA ASN A 394 -9.31 -0.75 4.22
C ASN A 394 -8.04 -0.32 3.52
N TYR A 395 -7.88 0.97 3.26
CA TYR A 395 -6.65 1.51 2.71
C TYR A 395 -5.49 1.33 3.70
N HIS A 396 -4.32 0.94 3.20
CA HIS A 396 -3.16 0.57 4.02
C HIS A 396 -2.81 1.65 5.06
N ILE A 397 -2.66 1.25 6.33
CA ILE A 397 -2.59 2.17 7.48
C ILE A 397 -1.43 3.18 7.38
N PHE A 398 -0.31 2.76 6.80
CA PHE A 398 0.88 3.61 6.64
C PHE A 398 0.68 4.71 5.60
N GLU A 399 -0.17 4.46 4.59
CA GLU A 399 -0.49 5.43 3.55
C GLU A 399 -1.63 6.38 3.93
N LYS A 400 -2.39 6.09 5.00
CA LYS A 400 -3.40 7.02 5.51
C LYS A 400 -2.80 8.34 5.97
N SER A 401 -1.52 8.36 6.36
CA SER A 401 -0.81 9.59 6.72
C SER A 401 -0.62 10.56 5.53
N ASN A 402 -0.81 10.06 4.30
CA ASN A 402 -0.76 10.82 3.06
C ASN A 402 -2.15 11.13 2.50
N LEU A 403 -3.23 10.62 3.11
CA LEU A 403 -4.61 10.86 2.69
C LEU A 403 -5.24 12.06 3.43
N PRO A 404 -6.09 12.85 2.75
CA PRO A 404 -6.95 13.82 3.40
C PRO A 404 -7.95 13.14 4.34
N ASP A 405 -8.41 13.85 5.36
CA ASP A 405 -9.53 13.39 6.19
C ASP A 405 -10.73 13.02 5.31
N ILE A 406 -11.43 11.94 5.65
CA ILE A 406 -12.59 11.43 4.91
C ILE A 406 -13.66 12.52 4.67
N LYS A 407 -13.80 13.49 5.59
CA LYS A 407 -14.71 14.63 5.45
C LYS A 407 -14.35 15.56 4.30
N VAL A 408 -13.07 15.64 3.93
CA VAL A 408 -12.57 16.40 2.78
C VAL A 408 -12.80 15.64 1.46
N LEU A 409 -12.80 14.30 1.52
CA LEU A 409 -13.05 13.46 0.34
C LEU A 409 -14.53 13.39 -0.04
N LEU A 410 -15.45 13.47 0.93
CA LEU A 410 -16.89 13.37 0.68
C LEU A 410 -17.41 14.38 -0.37
N PRO A 411 -17.08 15.68 -0.28
CA PRO A 411 -17.51 16.66 -1.28
C PRO A 411 -16.98 16.38 -2.68
N LEU A 412 -15.77 15.82 -2.81
CA LEU A 412 -15.18 15.46 -4.10
C LEU A 412 -15.96 14.33 -4.79
N LEU A 413 -16.62 13.47 -4.02
CA LEU A 413 -17.49 12.43 -4.55
C LEU A 413 -18.80 12.97 -5.12
N SER A 414 -19.29 14.13 -4.64
CA SER A 414 -20.48 14.77 -5.21
C SER A 414 -20.29 15.19 -6.67
N CYS A 415 -19.03 15.34 -7.11
CA CYS A 415 -18.67 15.63 -8.50
C CYS A 415 -18.61 14.39 -9.39
N ILE A 416 -18.77 13.19 -8.82
CA ILE A 416 -18.83 11.94 -9.58
C ILE A 416 -20.25 11.80 -10.15
N PRO A 417 -20.43 11.75 -11.48
CA PRO A 417 -21.74 11.58 -12.09
C PRO A 417 -22.42 10.33 -11.55
N ARG A 418 -23.66 10.48 -11.08
CA ARG A 418 -24.47 9.35 -10.64
C ARG A 418 -24.81 8.52 -11.87
N SER A 419 -24.48 7.23 -11.83
CA SER A 419 -24.72 6.27 -12.91
C SER A 419 -26.21 6.21 -13.36
N ALA A 420 -27.13 6.71 -12.53
CA ALA A 420 -28.57 6.77 -12.77
C ALA A 420 -29.04 7.86 -13.76
N GLU A 421 -28.19 8.79 -14.21
CA GLU A 421 -28.58 9.81 -15.21
C GLU A 421 -28.67 9.26 -16.65
N VAL A 422 -28.32 7.99 -16.87
CA VAL A 422 -28.50 7.31 -18.15
C VAL A 422 -29.85 6.60 -18.14
N THR A 423 -30.83 7.18 -18.82
CA THR A 423 -32.16 6.57 -19.02
C THR A 423 -32.05 5.12 -19.50
N PRO A 424 -32.84 4.18 -18.94
CA PRO A 424 -32.84 2.79 -19.38
C PRO A 424 -33.55 2.69 -20.73
N ALA A 425 -32.79 2.64 -21.83
CA ALA A 425 -33.33 2.44 -23.16
C ALA A 425 -32.77 1.16 -23.80
N THR A 426 -33.68 0.18 -23.91
CA THR A 426 -33.68 -1.00 -24.80
C THR A 426 -32.67 -2.15 -24.57
N PRO A 427 -33.06 -3.39 -24.91
CA PRO A 427 -32.20 -4.56 -24.80
C PRO A 427 -31.15 -4.54 -25.92
N ARG A 428 -29.99 -3.95 -25.63
CA ARG A 428 -28.80 -4.09 -26.45
C ARG A 428 -27.58 -4.29 -25.54
N ALA A 429 -27.67 -5.31 -24.69
CA ALA A 429 -26.74 -5.63 -23.59
C ALA A 429 -25.23 -5.61 -23.92
N ILE A 430 -24.84 -5.75 -25.18
CA ILE A 430 -23.44 -5.65 -25.63
C ILE A 430 -23.08 -4.19 -26.00
N ALA A 431 -23.95 -3.49 -26.72
CA ALA A 431 -23.75 -2.08 -27.03
C ALA A 431 -23.86 -1.21 -25.77
N ASP A 432 -24.73 -1.58 -24.84
CA ASP A 432 -24.88 -0.92 -23.53
C ASP A 432 -23.65 -1.17 -22.65
N LYS A 433 -23.07 -2.38 -22.67
CA LYS A 433 -21.79 -2.66 -22.00
C LYS A 433 -20.61 -1.86 -22.59
N ILE A 434 -20.59 -1.66 -23.91
CA ILE A 434 -19.56 -0.85 -24.58
C ILE A 434 -19.76 0.65 -24.30
N ALA A 435 -20.99 1.14 -24.38
CA ALA A 435 -21.35 2.53 -24.06
C ALA A 435 -21.10 2.83 -22.57
N GLN A 436 -21.36 1.87 -21.68
CA GLN A 436 -21.10 1.99 -20.25
C GLN A 436 -19.60 1.92 -19.93
N LYS A 437 -18.82 1.04 -20.59
CA LYS A 437 -17.34 1.11 -20.53
C LYS A 437 -16.81 2.48 -20.99
N GLN A 438 -17.38 3.06 -22.05
CA GLN A 438 -17.02 4.41 -22.51
C GLN A 438 -17.42 5.49 -21.51
N ASN A 439 -18.56 5.35 -20.84
CA ASN A 439 -19.04 6.31 -19.84
C ASN A 439 -18.24 6.21 -18.53
N ASP A 440 -17.94 4.99 -18.07
CA ASP A 440 -17.04 4.73 -16.94
C ASP A 440 -15.66 5.36 -17.20
N MET A 441 -15.15 5.23 -18.44
CA MET A 441 -13.92 5.91 -18.88
C MET A 441 -14.03 7.43 -18.84
N GLN A 442 -15.14 8.03 -19.29
CA GLN A 442 -15.35 9.48 -19.23
C GLN A 442 -15.43 9.99 -17.79
N ILE A 443 -16.04 9.20 -16.88
CA ILE A 443 -16.12 9.53 -15.45
C ILE A 443 -14.73 9.47 -14.80
N LEU A 444 -13.96 8.41 -15.08
CA LEU A 444 -12.59 8.28 -14.57
C LEU A 444 -11.68 9.41 -15.09
N GLN A 445 -11.88 9.86 -16.34
CA GLN A 445 -11.23 11.04 -16.90
C GLN A 445 -11.68 12.34 -16.23
N LYS A 446 -12.95 12.48 -15.83
CA LYS A 446 -13.43 13.64 -15.04
C LYS A 446 -12.84 13.67 -13.63
N ILE A 447 -12.79 12.52 -12.94
CA ILE A 447 -12.14 12.40 -11.62
C ILE A 447 -10.65 12.74 -11.74
N GLN A 448 -9.98 12.21 -12.77
CA GLN A 448 -8.59 12.53 -13.07
C GLN A 448 -8.40 14.04 -13.28
N LYS A 449 -9.27 14.66 -14.08
CA LYS A 449 -9.25 16.11 -14.33
C LYS A 449 -9.45 16.92 -13.05
N LEU A 450 -10.42 16.56 -12.20
CA LEU A 450 -10.68 17.22 -10.91
C LEU A 450 -9.50 17.08 -9.95
N CYS A 451 -8.86 15.91 -9.88
CA CYS A 451 -7.66 15.72 -9.08
C CYS A 451 -6.50 16.58 -9.60
N ILE A 452 -6.31 16.64 -10.92
CA ILE A 452 -5.30 17.52 -11.55
C ILE A 452 -5.60 18.99 -11.26
N GLU A 453 -6.85 19.44 -11.42
CA GLU A 453 -7.27 20.83 -11.19
C GLU A 453 -7.11 21.23 -9.72
N ASN A 454 -7.50 20.37 -8.77
CA ASN A 454 -7.31 20.61 -7.33
C ASN A 454 -5.84 20.60 -6.91
N MET A 455 -4.99 19.78 -7.55
CA MET A 455 -3.54 19.86 -7.36
C MET A 455 -2.97 21.19 -7.87
N SER A 456 -3.54 21.72 -8.95
CA SER A 456 -3.08 22.96 -9.59
C SER A 456 -3.48 24.22 -8.82
N SER A 457 -4.62 24.18 -8.10
CA SER A 457 -5.24 25.32 -7.42
C SER A 457 -4.80 25.54 -5.97
N HIS A 458 -4.17 24.55 -5.32
CA HIS A 458 -3.71 24.67 -3.93
C HIS A 458 -2.32 25.32 -3.84
N THR A 459 -2.24 26.52 -3.23
CA THR A 459 -1.00 27.31 -3.04
C THR A 459 0.17 26.56 -2.37
N PRO A 460 -0.04 25.65 -1.39
CA PRO A 460 1.05 24.81 -0.84
C PRO A 460 1.52 23.69 -1.79
N ILE A 461 0.66 23.24 -2.70
CA ILE A 461 0.97 22.19 -3.70
C ILE A 461 1.68 22.80 -4.93
N GLN A 462 1.62 24.12 -5.10
CA GLN A 462 2.45 24.87 -6.05
C GLN A 462 3.95 24.81 -5.68
N GLU A 463 4.31 24.38 -4.47
CA GLU A 463 5.66 23.89 -4.17
C GLU A 463 5.86 22.50 -4.79
N LEU A 464 6.23 22.50 -6.08
CA LEU A 464 6.58 21.39 -6.97
C LEU A 464 5.99 19.97 -6.69
N PRO A 465 5.43 19.29 -7.72
CA PRO A 465 5.07 17.87 -7.63
C PRO A 465 6.27 16.95 -7.29
N PHE A 466 7.49 17.46 -7.46
CA PHE A 466 8.72 16.76 -7.16
C PHE A 466 9.56 17.53 -6.15
N LYS A 467 10.04 16.83 -5.12
CA LYS A 467 11.04 17.35 -4.19
C LYS A 467 12.41 16.89 -4.64
N TYR A 468 13.46 17.61 -4.25
CA TYR A 468 14.81 17.12 -4.45
C TYR A 468 14.97 15.81 -3.68
N ASP A 469 15.30 14.74 -4.39
CA ASP A 469 15.70 13.50 -3.77
C ASP A 469 17.15 13.64 -3.33
N THR A 470 17.31 13.99 -2.05
CA THR A 470 18.63 14.08 -1.44
C THR A 470 19.32 12.72 -1.31
N THR A 471 18.64 11.59 -1.55
CA THR A 471 19.14 10.22 -1.36
C THR A 471 19.57 9.51 -2.66
N ALA A 472 19.08 9.99 -3.80
CA ALA A 472 19.36 9.47 -5.14
C ALA A 472 20.86 9.58 -5.54
N GLU A 473 21.46 8.53 -6.10
CA GLU A 473 22.89 8.46 -6.51
C GLU A 473 23.06 8.48 -8.05
N TYR A 474 24.06 9.17 -8.63
CA TYR A 474 24.23 9.18 -10.10
C TYR A 474 25.05 7.97 -10.56
N THR A 475 24.53 7.13 -11.47
CA THR A 475 25.37 6.14 -12.19
C THR A 475 25.96 6.74 -13.47
N ARG A 476 27.18 6.32 -13.85
CA ARG A 476 27.87 6.78 -15.07
C ARG A 476 27.04 6.61 -16.33
N ARG A 477 26.31 5.50 -16.44
CA ARG A 477 25.40 5.20 -17.56
C ARG A 477 24.25 6.20 -17.64
N THR A 478 23.64 6.53 -16.51
CA THR A 478 22.60 7.56 -16.40
C THR A 478 23.14 8.95 -16.74
N ILE A 479 24.35 9.28 -16.29
CA ILE A 479 25.04 10.54 -16.63
C ILE A 479 25.36 10.60 -18.12
N ASP A 480 25.85 9.53 -18.72
CA ASP A 480 26.21 9.48 -20.14
C ASP A 480 24.98 9.49 -21.03
N GLU A 481 23.90 8.78 -20.68
CA GLU A 481 22.61 8.87 -21.36
C GLU A 481 22.00 10.28 -21.22
N PHE A 482 22.10 10.92 -20.05
CA PHE A 482 21.65 12.29 -19.84
C PHE A 482 22.48 13.31 -20.65
N LYS A 483 23.82 13.19 -20.60
CA LYS A 483 24.78 14.01 -21.36
C LYS A 483 24.62 13.85 -22.88
N TYR A 484 24.32 12.65 -23.35
CA TYR A 484 24.30 12.36 -24.79
C TYR A 484 22.93 12.63 -25.42
N PHE A 485 21.83 12.33 -24.73
CA PHE A 485 20.47 12.46 -25.30
C PHE A 485 19.77 13.76 -24.91
N TYR A 486 20.00 14.28 -23.70
CA TYR A 486 19.15 15.33 -23.13
C TYR A 486 19.85 16.67 -23.00
N VAL A 487 21.12 16.69 -22.57
CA VAL A 487 21.92 17.93 -22.42
C VAL A 487 22.03 18.75 -23.73
N PRO A 488 22.29 18.18 -24.91
CA PRO A 488 22.38 18.95 -26.15
C PRO A 488 21.03 19.58 -26.54
N THR A 489 19.93 18.87 -26.27
CA THR A 489 18.56 19.35 -26.54
C THR A 489 18.17 20.46 -25.55
N LEU A 490 18.53 20.29 -24.28
CA LEU A 490 18.35 21.25 -23.19
C LEU A 490 19.11 22.55 -23.43
N ILE A 491 20.40 22.45 -23.76
CA ILE A 491 21.25 23.61 -24.06
C ILE A 491 20.70 24.33 -25.30
N LYS A 492 20.32 23.59 -26.36
CA LYS A 492 19.80 24.20 -27.59
C LYS A 492 18.45 24.91 -27.39
N GLU A 493 17.55 24.37 -26.57
CA GLU A 493 16.29 25.05 -26.23
C GLU A 493 16.49 26.19 -25.22
N TYR A 494 17.42 26.05 -24.27
CA TYR A 494 17.69 27.07 -23.25
C TYR A 494 18.48 28.27 -23.79
N ASP A 495 19.52 28.04 -24.62
CA ASP A 495 20.30 29.06 -25.33
C ASP A 495 19.45 29.90 -26.28
N GLN A 496 18.32 29.33 -26.75
CA GLN A 496 17.34 30.04 -27.56
C GLN A 496 16.61 31.15 -26.79
N TYR A 497 16.56 31.07 -25.46
CA TYR A 497 15.86 32.03 -24.59
C TYR A 497 16.80 32.79 -23.64
N HIS A 498 18.02 32.29 -23.39
CA HIS A 498 19.00 32.92 -22.52
C HIS A 498 20.40 32.80 -23.14
N HIS A 499 20.89 33.90 -23.72
CA HIS A 499 22.13 33.93 -24.51
C HIS A 499 23.44 33.98 -23.72
N ASP A 500 23.42 33.74 -22.40
CA ASP A 500 24.62 34.03 -21.60
C ASP A 500 24.69 33.17 -20.33
N ILE A 501 25.04 31.89 -20.48
CA ILE A 501 25.37 31.04 -19.34
C ILE A 501 26.53 30.09 -19.67
N THR A 502 27.70 30.35 -19.08
CA THR A 502 28.78 29.38 -18.84
C THR A 502 28.62 28.68 -17.48
N ALA A 503 27.41 28.67 -16.89
CA ALA A 503 27.19 28.06 -15.59
C ALA A 503 27.29 26.55 -15.67
N ASP A 504 27.94 25.99 -14.66
CA ASP A 504 27.95 24.57 -14.38
C ASP A 504 26.51 24.04 -14.37
N ILE A 505 26.23 23.09 -15.28
CA ILE A 505 24.94 22.41 -15.43
C ILE A 505 24.53 21.64 -14.16
N TRP A 506 25.43 21.49 -13.19
CA TRP A 506 25.18 20.89 -11.89
C TRP A 506 25.00 21.93 -10.77
N SER A 507 25.07 23.22 -11.08
CA SER A 507 24.87 24.28 -10.10
C SER A 507 23.40 24.34 -9.65
N HIS A 508 23.21 24.68 -8.38
CA HIS A 508 21.88 24.91 -7.81
C HIS A 508 21.12 26.02 -8.56
N GLU A 509 21.83 27.04 -9.05
CA GLU A 509 21.24 28.10 -9.88
C GLU A 509 20.73 27.59 -11.23
N PHE A 510 21.47 26.71 -11.92
CA PHE A 510 21.01 26.10 -13.16
C PHE A 510 19.73 25.29 -12.93
N HIS A 511 19.66 24.49 -11.85
CA HIS A 511 18.46 23.74 -11.50
C HIS A 511 17.28 24.64 -11.11
N LEU A 512 17.51 25.76 -10.40
CA LEU A 512 16.49 26.77 -10.10
C LEU A 512 16.01 27.50 -11.36
N HIS A 513 16.91 27.79 -12.29
CA HIS A 513 16.60 28.38 -13.59
C HIS A 513 15.81 27.42 -14.48
N LEU A 514 16.21 26.15 -14.53
CA LEU A 514 15.47 25.12 -15.22
C LEU A 514 14.06 24.97 -14.64
N ARG A 515 13.91 25.02 -13.32
CA ARG A 515 12.62 25.04 -12.62
C ARG A 515 11.75 26.25 -13.02
N ARG A 516 12.33 27.46 -13.06
CA ARG A 516 11.64 28.68 -13.51
C ARG A 516 11.28 28.64 -15.00
N PHE A 517 12.12 28.02 -15.82
CA PHE A 517 11.90 27.85 -17.25
C PHE A 517 10.77 26.86 -17.54
N ILE A 518 10.75 25.72 -16.85
CA ILE A 518 9.64 24.74 -16.87
C ILE A 518 8.31 25.43 -16.53
N LEU A 519 8.29 26.27 -15.48
CA LEU A 519 7.11 27.04 -15.08
C LEU A 519 6.66 28.06 -16.15
N LYS A 520 7.59 28.72 -16.84
CA LYS A 520 7.29 29.66 -17.93
C LYS A 520 6.77 28.96 -19.19
N MET A 521 7.28 27.78 -19.51
CA MET A 521 6.86 27.00 -20.68
C MET A 521 5.45 26.41 -20.51
N ASP A 522 5.05 26.08 -19.28
CA ASP A 522 3.69 25.57 -18.99
C ASP A 522 2.61 26.68 -19.03
N ALA A 523 3.01 27.93 -18.78
CA ALA A 523 2.15 29.11 -18.89
C ALA A 523 2.04 29.67 -20.33
N ALA A 524 2.82 29.17 -21.28
CA ALA A 524 2.83 29.68 -22.65
C ALA A 524 1.63 29.14 -23.47
N PRO A 525 0.86 30.00 -24.16
CA PRO A 525 -0.27 29.55 -24.97
C PRO A 525 0.17 28.62 -26.10
N ALA A 526 -0.65 27.60 -26.39
CA ALA A 526 -0.37 26.47 -27.27
C ALA A 526 -0.13 26.81 -28.77
N SER A 527 0.05 28.08 -29.13
CA SER A 527 0.16 28.57 -30.51
C SER A 527 1.59 28.70 -31.04
N SER A 528 2.63 28.33 -30.28
CA SER A 528 4.00 28.30 -30.80
C SER A 528 4.35 26.91 -31.33
N ASN A 529 4.84 26.85 -32.57
CA ASN A 529 5.27 25.62 -33.28
C ASN A 529 6.49 24.91 -32.66
N ALA A 530 6.82 25.16 -31.39
CA ALA A 530 7.87 24.44 -30.69
C ALA A 530 7.38 23.04 -30.32
N GLN A 531 8.09 21.99 -30.76
CA GLN A 531 7.74 20.62 -30.43
C GLN A 531 7.74 20.45 -28.90
N PRO A 532 6.61 20.09 -28.27
CA PRO A 532 6.57 19.88 -26.83
C PRO A 532 7.09 18.46 -26.54
N GLY A 533 8.41 18.25 -26.71
CA GLY A 533 8.95 16.93 -27.02
C GLY A 533 9.37 16.07 -25.83
N ILE A 534 9.95 16.66 -24.78
CA ILE A 534 10.64 15.91 -23.71
C ILE A 534 10.13 16.27 -22.32
N TRP A 535 9.94 17.56 -22.02
CA TRP A 535 9.47 18.00 -20.70
C TRP A 535 8.01 17.63 -20.43
N LYS A 536 7.16 17.69 -21.47
CA LYS A 536 5.82 17.09 -21.41
C LYS A 536 5.86 15.58 -21.18
N LYS A 537 6.92 14.85 -21.56
CA LYS A 537 7.03 13.40 -21.32
C LYS A 537 7.48 13.06 -19.89
N LEU A 538 8.37 13.88 -19.31
CA LEU A 538 8.93 13.72 -17.96
C LEU A 538 7.97 14.17 -16.85
N LEU A 539 7.18 15.22 -17.10
CA LEU A 539 6.24 15.81 -16.14
C LEU A 539 4.78 15.38 -16.39
N HIS A 540 4.55 14.36 -17.22
CA HIS A 540 3.19 13.94 -17.57
C HIS A 540 2.56 13.15 -16.41
N VAL A 541 2.23 13.85 -15.33
CA VAL A 541 1.39 13.39 -14.21
C VAL A 541 0.16 12.65 -14.74
N LYS A 542 -0.42 13.16 -15.82
CA LYS A 542 -1.49 12.50 -16.59
C LYS A 542 -1.12 11.07 -17.05
N LYS A 543 0.08 10.83 -17.59
CA LYS A 543 0.55 9.51 -18.03
C LYS A 543 0.72 8.55 -16.85
N SER A 544 1.20 9.02 -15.69
CA SER A 544 1.26 8.23 -14.46
C SER A 544 -0.14 7.85 -13.98
N PHE A 545 -1.07 8.82 -13.98
CA PHE A 545 -2.49 8.54 -13.71
C PHE A 545 -3.11 7.59 -14.74
N ASP A 546 -2.78 7.70 -16.03
CA ASP A 546 -3.28 6.82 -17.09
C ASP A 546 -2.72 5.39 -16.92
N LYS A 547 -1.47 5.24 -16.49
CA LYS A 547 -0.86 3.93 -16.18
C LYS A 547 -1.49 3.31 -14.93
N LEU A 548 -1.70 4.10 -13.88
CA LEU A 548 -2.44 3.71 -12.69
C LEU A 548 -3.87 3.30 -13.02
N LEU A 549 -4.55 4.08 -13.85
CA LEU A 549 -5.89 3.78 -14.32
C LEU A 549 -5.91 2.45 -15.08
N LYS A 550 -4.94 2.22 -15.98
CA LYS A 550 -4.80 0.93 -16.67
C LYS A 550 -4.55 -0.22 -15.70
N ILE A 551 -3.71 -0.03 -14.68
CA ILE A 551 -3.46 -1.02 -13.63
C ILE A 551 -4.76 -1.34 -12.90
N ILE A 552 -5.44 -0.33 -12.37
CA ILE A 552 -6.72 -0.48 -11.67
C ILE A 552 -7.70 -1.22 -12.58
N LEU A 553 -7.89 -0.76 -13.82
CA LEU A 553 -8.79 -1.38 -14.78
C LEU A 553 -8.38 -2.83 -15.08
N SER A 554 -7.10 -3.16 -15.21
CA SER A 554 -6.66 -4.54 -15.51
C SER A 554 -6.88 -5.53 -14.36
N VAL A 555 -6.84 -5.05 -13.11
CA VAL A 555 -7.02 -5.90 -11.92
C VAL A 555 -8.50 -6.01 -11.56
N VAL A 556 -9.24 -4.93 -11.77
CA VAL A 556 -10.65 -4.80 -11.43
C VAL A 556 -11.56 -5.36 -12.54
N ILE A 557 -11.17 -5.17 -13.80
CA ILE A 557 -11.82 -5.70 -14.99
C ILE A 557 -10.94 -6.85 -15.49
N LEU A 558 -11.07 -8.03 -14.89
CA LEU A 558 -10.46 -9.23 -15.46
C LEU A 558 -11.08 -9.56 -16.83
N ASP A 559 -10.26 -10.15 -17.67
CA ASP A 559 -10.44 -10.70 -19.02
C ASP A 559 -11.87 -10.77 -19.58
N GLU A 560 -12.03 -10.43 -20.86
CA GLU A 560 -13.31 -10.36 -21.59
C GLU A 560 -14.14 -11.67 -21.56
N THR A 561 -13.55 -12.75 -21.08
CA THR A 561 -14.11 -14.10 -21.03
C THR A 561 -14.98 -14.40 -19.80
N ASP A 562 -14.86 -13.66 -18.69
CA ASP A 562 -15.73 -13.88 -17.50
C ASP A 562 -16.29 -12.54 -17.00
N ALA A 563 -17.41 -12.13 -17.58
CA ALA A 563 -18.04 -10.82 -17.39
C ALA A 563 -18.63 -10.58 -15.99
N ARG A 564 -18.22 -11.32 -14.96
CA ARG A 564 -18.59 -11.10 -13.58
C ARG A 564 -17.52 -10.25 -12.92
N CYS A 565 -17.86 -9.01 -12.60
CA CYS A 565 -16.98 -8.14 -11.84
C CYS A 565 -16.59 -8.80 -10.52
N ARG A 566 -15.29 -8.76 -10.21
CA ARG A 566 -14.73 -9.30 -8.96
C ARG A 566 -15.24 -8.42 -7.82
N PRO A 567 -15.79 -8.99 -6.72
CA PRO A 567 -16.16 -8.17 -5.57
C PRO A 567 -14.94 -7.41 -5.09
N VAL A 568 -15.11 -6.12 -4.76
CA VAL A 568 -14.05 -5.33 -4.14
C VAL A 568 -13.85 -5.82 -2.72
N ASP A 569 -13.00 -6.82 -2.56
CA ASP A 569 -12.57 -7.29 -1.26
C ASP A 569 -11.31 -6.55 -0.82
N ILE A 570 -10.92 -6.83 0.42
CA ILE A 570 -9.79 -6.20 1.09
C ILE A 570 -8.49 -6.58 0.39
N ASP A 571 -8.40 -7.81 -0.11
CA ASP A 571 -7.24 -8.32 -0.84
C ASP A 571 -7.03 -7.53 -2.14
N LEU A 572 -8.10 -7.20 -2.86
CA LEU A 572 -8.05 -6.33 -4.04
C LEU A 572 -7.58 -4.91 -3.70
N VAL A 573 -8.12 -4.31 -2.63
CA VAL A 573 -7.70 -2.97 -2.18
C VAL A 573 -6.22 -2.97 -1.80
N GLN A 574 -5.76 -3.99 -1.08
CA GLN A 574 -4.35 -4.12 -0.68
C GLN A 574 -3.42 -4.39 -1.87
N GLN A 575 -3.82 -5.25 -2.80
CA GLN A 575 -3.08 -5.53 -4.03
C GLN A 575 -2.88 -4.24 -4.83
N LEU A 576 -3.93 -3.45 -5.01
CA LEU A 576 -3.86 -2.17 -5.73
C LEU A 576 -2.95 -1.18 -5.02
N VAL A 577 -3.02 -1.07 -3.67
CA VAL A 577 -2.08 -0.24 -2.90
C VAL A 577 -0.63 -0.69 -3.11
N GLY A 578 -0.36 -2.00 -3.11
CA GLY A 578 0.96 -2.54 -3.40
C GLY A 578 1.46 -2.17 -4.80
N MET A 579 0.59 -2.26 -5.81
CA MET A 579 0.92 -1.86 -7.18
C MET A 579 1.17 -0.35 -7.32
N ILE A 580 0.41 0.48 -6.60
CA ILE A 580 0.61 1.93 -6.55
C ILE A 580 1.97 2.27 -5.94
N LEU A 581 2.34 1.63 -4.84
CA LEU A 581 3.66 1.79 -4.24
C LEU A 581 4.76 1.38 -5.21
N GLY A 582 4.58 0.24 -5.90
CA GLY A 582 5.46 -0.18 -6.99
C GLY A 582 5.60 0.91 -8.05
N HIS A 583 4.49 1.51 -8.49
CA HIS A 583 4.51 2.57 -9.51
C HIS A 583 5.13 3.88 -9.02
N ILE A 584 4.89 4.29 -7.77
CA ILE A 584 5.56 5.45 -7.16
C ILE A 584 7.07 5.21 -7.11
N ASN A 585 7.49 3.99 -6.77
CA ASN A 585 8.91 3.62 -6.79
C ASN A 585 9.48 3.65 -8.21
N GLU A 586 8.75 3.20 -9.24
CA GLU A 586 9.15 3.36 -10.64
C GLU A 586 9.33 4.84 -11.01
N ILE A 587 8.38 5.71 -10.64
CA ILE A 587 8.47 7.17 -10.89
C ILE A 587 9.70 7.74 -10.19
N ASN A 588 9.92 7.39 -8.92
CA ASN A 588 11.10 7.83 -8.19
C ASN A 588 12.39 7.35 -8.85
N ASN A 589 12.43 6.10 -9.34
CA ASN A 589 13.58 5.57 -10.08
C ASN A 589 13.83 6.29 -11.41
N GLU A 590 12.77 6.68 -12.15
CA GLU A 590 12.90 7.48 -13.38
C GLU A 590 13.38 8.91 -13.09
N LEU A 591 12.90 9.50 -11.99
CA LEU A 591 13.25 10.85 -11.54
C LEU A 591 14.61 10.92 -10.82
N ASP A 592 15.14 9.78 -10.38
CA ASP A 592 16.43 9.66 -9.69
C ASP A 592 17.57 10.26 -10.53
N ILE A 593 17.48 10.13 -11.86
CA ILE A 593 18.37 10.72 -12.87
C ILE A 593 18.51 12.23 -12.68
N PHE A 594 17.44 12.88 -12.25
CA PHE A 594 17.34 14.33 -12.03
C PHE A 594 17.49 14.72 -10.56
N LYS A 595 17.73 13.74 -9.66
CA LYS A 595 17.69 13.93 -8.21
C LYS A 595 16.38 14.52 -7.75
N LEU A 596 15.30 14.02 -8.34
CA LEU A 596 13.94 14.35 -7.97
C LEU A 596 13.26 13.09 -7.44
N ALA A 597 12.37 13.27 -6.48
CA ALA A 597 11.43 12.25 -6.03
C ALA A 597 10.03 12.86 -6.00
N ALA A 598 9.03 11.99 -6.10
CA ALA A 598 7.65 12.33 -5.82
C ALA A 598 7.53 13.07 -4.48
N SER A 599 6.93 14.27 -4.49
CA SER A 599 6.68 15.00 -3.25
C SER A 599 5.62 14.27 -2.42
N LYS A 600 5.59 14.50 -1.10
CA LYS A 600 4.56 13.92 -0.22
C LYS A 600 3.14 14.30 -0.70
N HIS A 601 3.00 15.52 -1.24
CA HIS A 601 1.75 16.02 -1.81
C HIS A 601 1.36 15.27 -3.08
N TYR A 602 2.32 14.98 -3.96
CA TYR A 602 2.10 14.18 -5.17
C TYR A 602 1.70 12.74 -4.84
N VAL A 603 2.41 12.10 -3.91
CA VAL A 603 2.08 10.77 -3.38
C VAL A 603 0.67 10.77 -2.76
N GLY A 604 0.36 11.75 -1.92
CA GLY A 604 -0.97 11.91 -1.32
C GLY A 604 -2.08 12.09 -2.35
N ALA A 605 -1.81 12.81 -3.45
CA ALA A 605 -2.76 12.97 -4.54
C ALA A 605 -3.01 11.65 -5.30
N ILE A 606 -1.97 10.85 -5.55
CA ILE A 606 -2.10 9.51 -6.16
C ILE A 606 -2.96 8.59 -5.28
N HIS A 607 -2.70 8.56 -3.97
CA HIS A 607 -3.51 7.77 -3.05
C HIS A 607 -4.96 8.27 -2.97
N THR A 608 -5.16 9.59 -2.94
CA THR A 608 -6.49 10.20 -2.95
C THR A 608 -7.27 9.79 -4.19
N TYR A 609 -6.65 9.92 -5.37
CA TYR A 609 -7.26 9.49 -6.63
C TYR A 609 -7.64 8.02 -6.60
N THR A 610 -6.74 7.16 -6.11
CA THR A 610 -7.00 5.72 -5.99
C THR A 610 -8.21 5.46 -5.11
N VAL A 611 -8.27 6.09 -3.93
CA VAL A 611 -9.40 5.95 -3.02
C VAL A 611 -10.70 6.35 -3.72
N LEU A 612 -10.72 7.47 -4.45
CA LEU A 612 -11.91 7.93 -5.17
C LEU A 612 -12.32 6.96 -6.30
N VAL A 613 -11.36 6.44 -7.06
CA VAL A 613 -11.62 5.46 -8.14
C VAL A 613 -12.16 4.15 -7.57
N LEU A 614 -11.52 3.61 -6.53
CA LEU A 614 -11.99 2.40 -5.84
C LEU A 614 -13.36 2.61 -5.22
N THR A 615 -13.60 3.77 -4.62
CA THR A 615 -14.91 4.15 -4.07
C THR A 615 -15.98 4.10 -5.15
N LYS A 616 -15.72 4.73 -6.31
CA LYS A 616 -16.67 4.73 -7.43
C LYS A 616 -16.90 3.33 -7.96
N PHE A 617 -15.83 2.56 -8.17
CA PHE A 617 -15.95 1.20 -8.66
C PHE A 617 -16.79 0.33 -7.70
N TYR A 618 -16.53 0.41 -6.40
CA TYR A 618 -17.30 -0.33 -5.40
C TYR A 618 -18.76 0.10 -5.36
N TYR A 619 -19.04 1.40 -5.44
CA TYR A 619 -20.40 1.92 -5.57
C TYR A 619 -21.10 1.43 -6.86
N ASP A 620 -20.41 1.41 -8.00
CA ASP A 620 -20.98 0.94 -9.26
C ASP A 620 -21.32 -0.55 -9.20
N GLU A 621 -20.50 -1.34 -8.51
CA GLU A 621 -20.82 -2.76 -8.25
C GLU A 621 -22.07 -2.91 -7.38
N GLN A 622 -22.22 -2.10 -6.34
CA GLN A 622 -23.44 -2.08 -5.53
C GLN A 622 -24.67 -1.69 -6.38
N TRP A 623 -24.53 -0.68 -7.23
CA TRP A 623 -25.59 -0.24 -8.14
C TRP A 623 -25.94 -1.30 -9.19
N ARG A 624 -24.95 -1.89 -9.87
CA ARG A 624 -25.15 -2.95 -10.86
C ARG A 624 -25.81 -4.17 -10.23
N PHE A 625 -25.41 -4.51 -9.02
CA PHE A 625 -26.04 -5.59 -8.28
C PHE A 625 -27.51 -5.27 -7.98
N PHE A 626 -27.79 -4.06 -7.49
CA PHE A 626 -29.15 -3.61 -7.24
C PHE A 626 -30.00 -3.56 -8.51
N ASP A 627 -29.45 -3.05 -9.62
CA ASP A 627 -30.09 -2.98 -10.94
C ASP A 627 -30.31 -4.37 -11.55
N ASP A 628 -29.38 -5.32 -11.38
CA ASP A 628 -29.57 -6.73 -11.79
C ASP A 628 -30.76 -7.35 -11.06
N VAL A 629 -30.85 -7.15 -9.74
CA VAL A 629 -31.99 -7.64 -8.94
C VAL A 629 -33.29 -6.94 -9.38
N LEU A 630 -33.27 -5.63 -9.65
CA LEU A 630 -34.41 -4.86 -10.19
C LEU A 630 -34.80 -5.27 -11.62
N SER A 631 -33.84 -5.68 -12.44
CA SER A 631 -34.06 -6.08 -13.83
C SER A 631 -34.83 -7.38 -13.88
N LYS A 632 -34.54 -8.33 -12.97
CA LYS A 632 -35.33 -9.56 -12.79
C LYS A 632 -36.78 -9.28 -12.43
N VAL A 633 -37.04 -8.22 -11.67
CA VAL A 633 -38.42 -7.76 -11.40
C VAL A 633 -39.03 -7.18 -12.68
N ARG A 634 -38.29 -6.37 -13.45
CA ARG A 634 -38.73 -5.81 -14.74
C ARG A 634 -39.07 -6.89 -15.77
N GLU A 635 -38.28 -7.96 -15.85
CA GLU A 635 -38.50 -9.11 -16.74
C GLU A 635 -39.81 -9.84 -16.43
N LYS A 636 -40.28 -9.80 -15.17
CA LYS A 636 -41.59 -10.37 -14.79
C LYS A 636 -42.79 -9.51 -15.20
N LYS A 637 -42.58 -8.24 -15.63
CA LYS A 637 -43.65 -7.31 -16.01
C LYS A 637 -44.65 -7.91 -17.00
N PRO A 638 -44.24 -8.55 -18.12
CA PRO A 638 -45.19 -9.09 -19.10
C PRO A 638 -46.07 -10.19 -18.51
N GLY A 639 -45.49 -11.09 -17.71
CA GLY A 639 -46.23 -12.16 -17.02
C GLY A 639 -47.24 -11.60 -16.03
N TRP A 640 -46.84 -10.63 -15.19
CA TRP A 640 -47.77 -9.98 -14.26
C TRP A 640 -48.86 -9.16 -14.97
N ARG A 641 -48.54 -8.52 -16.10
CA ARG A 641 -49.53 -7.81 -16.92
C ARG A 641 -50.54 -8.77 -17.51
N ALA A 642 -50.09 -9.88 -18.08
CA ALA A 642 -50.95 -10.92 -18.62
C ALA A 642 -51.85 -11.53 -17.54
N TYR A 643 -51.29 -11.83 -16.37
CA TYR A 643 -52.01 -12.28 -15.19
C TYR A 643 -53.11 -11.27 -14.76
N PHE A 644 -52.75 -9.98 -14.62
CA PHE A 644 -53.70 -8.95 -14.23
C PHE A 644 -54.86 -8.82 -15.24
N ILE A 645 -54.54 -8.76 -16.54
CA ILE A 645 -55.52 -8.68 -17.62
C ILE A 645 -56.46 -9.89 -17.59
N ALA A 646 -55.93 -11.11 -17.50
CA ALA A 646 -56.74 -12.33 -17.46
C ALA A 646 -57.75 -12.30 -16.29
N MET A 647 -57.30 -11.84 -15.12
CA MET A 647 -58.10 -11.83 -13.90
C MET A 647 -59.23 -10.78 -13.86
N VAL A 648 -59.15 -9.72 -14.66
CA VAL A 648 -60.15 -8.62 -14.68
C VAL A 648 -60.98 -8.54 -15.97
N THR A 649 -60.62 -9.30 -17.01
CA THR A 649 -61.33 -9.30 -18.32
C THR A 649 -62.15 -10.56 -18.58
N GLN A 650 -61.75 -11.72 -18.03
CA GLN A 650 -62.45 -13.00 -18.23
C GLN A 650 -63.23 -13.43 -16.98
N ASP A 651 -64.31 -14.21 -17.17
CA ASP A 651 -65.09 -14.85 -16.09
C ASP A 651 -64.38 -16.11 -15.56
N GLN A 652 -63.05 -16.01 -15.39
CA GLN A 652 -62.30 -17.06 -14.76
C GLN A 652 -62.53 -16.93 -13.26
N LYS A 653 -63.53 -17.66 -12.75
CA LYS A 653 -63.58 -18.04 -11.33
C LYS A 653 -62.16 -18.48 -10.97
N ALA A 654 -61.59 -17.84 -9.94
CA ALA A 654 -60.23 -18.04 -9.45
C ALA A 654 -59.76 -19.49 -9.64
N ASP A 655 -59.12 -19.78 -10.77
CA ASP A 655 -58.43 -21.05 -10.98
C ASP A 655 -56.99 -20.77 -10.55
N PRO A 656 -56.61 -21.17 -9.32
CA PRO A 656 -55.28 -20.89 -8.80
C PRO A 656 -54.22 -21.60 -9.64
N ARG A 657 -54.57 -22.67 -10.39
CA ARG A 657 -53.65 -23.39 -11.27
C ARG A 657 -53.36 -22.62 -12.55
N PHE A 658 -54.39 -22.06 -13.19
CA PHE A 658 -54.19 -21.18 -14.35
C PHE A 658 -53.39 -19.91 -13.97
N ALA A 659 -53.65 -19.36 -12.78
CA ALA A 659 -52.88 -18.27 -12.21
C ALA A 659 -51.41 -18.64 -11.91
N GLU A 660 -51.16 -19.82 -11.32
CA GLU A 660 -49.81 -20.33 -11.07
C GLU A 660 -49.05 -20.65 -12.36
N ASP A 661 -49.71 -21.19 -13.39
CA ASP A 661 -49.11 -21.56 -14.67
C ASP A 661 -48.78 -20.35 -15.56
N LEU A 662 -49.36 -19.17 -15.28
CA LEU A 662 -49.03 -17.89 -15.92
C LEU A 662 -47.89 -17.13 -15.22
N VAL A 663 -47.58 -17.49 -13.97
CA VAL A 663 -46.53 -16.86 -13.14
C VAL A 663 -45.25 -17.71 -13.10
N LYS A 664 -45.37 -19.04 -13.22
CA LYS A 664 -44.26 -19.97 -13.49
C LYS A 664 -43.77 -19.80 -14.94
#